data_AF-A0AAU8LUC3-F1
#
_entry.id   AF-A0AAU8LUC3-F1
#
_cell.length_a   1.000
_cell.length_b   1.000
_cell.length_c   1.000
_cell.angle_alpha   90.00
_cell.angle_beta   90.00
_cell.angle_gamma   90.00
#
_symmetry.space_group_name_H-M   'P 1'
#
loop_
_entity.id
_entity.type
_entity.pdbx_description
1 polymer ?
#
loop_
_entity_poly.entity_id
_entity_poly.type
_entity_poly.pdbx_seq_one_letter_code
_entity_poly.pdbx_strand_id
1 'polypeptide(L)'
;MSKRIGFYICHCGINIAYKVRVEEVAQYAATLPGVVVARDYLFMCSDPGQELVEKDIKEHKLDCVVVASCSPRMHEKTFRAACQRAGLNPYKAFHMVCVREHVSWVTESEDEATKKAKTVVRAGIQRVPNQKPLTPGKFSVNTNTLVVGGGIAGMQASLDIAKAGYKVYLVEKGSTVGNHMLQYDKTFPTLDCAACIGTPKMVSVGQHPNIELITNAEVKEVNGFVGNFKIKVNKKPRYVKEGVCTGCGDCAKVCPITRPNEWDVGIANRKAIYRSFPQAVPITYVIDKKGTAPCKATCPAHVSIQGFIALMEEGKYKEAVRLFKKDHPFPATCGRVCHHPCEGACTRGDVDQPMAIQYLHRYLADLDLDSDNPYLPEIPHKRKEKVAIIGSGPAGLTAAYYLALKGYQVTIFEKLPVKGGMMAVGIPEYRLPRDILAKEIGIIEKMGVEIKTNTAFGKDVTAEGLKKEGYQALFIGTGLHGSRELGVPGENMKGILSGVDFLRNVSLGKDIDVGKEVLVIGGGNVAVDVALTAKRVGGEKVTMVCLEKREEMPAWDYEVAEALEEKVEIVNSLGPKQFVGKENICAGVEFKRCAAVFDANGAFNPQYDEADLTTLNADTVIVAIGQSAELDFAESQNVAVTKRGGLDVDPLTLQSPTSWIFAGGDAVHGPRSVVEAIESGKQAAESIDRYINNKDLEEGREKKWAYVKPDLKGKKKATREKPPVLTVKERKGNFKEIKGTLSEEQVQREVTRCVECGVCSECYQCVDACLPKAIDHEMQPENLELEVGSIIVATGFDLMDPTPMTQYGYGKYRNVFTSFEFERLSNATGPTAGKLLIRDENEEFTKVPKSVAILHCIGSRDQNHHEYCSRVCCMYALKFAHLLKDKCGHDTIVYNFYIDMRCFGKGYEEFYKKVQAEGVRMIRGKAGKITELEDKTLVVRAEDTLSGRMVEINVEMAILCMAMEPRKDAVDVARTFGISTGAEGFFQEEHPKLEPVSTPSGGVFLAGTCQGPKDIPDTVAQAKGAASECLALSSSGTVEISPMISSIDPDVCIGCQACIGLCAYKAITFNAYKRVSEVNEALCKGCGSCAGHCPSGAAKVKHFTDKQIFAEIDGILQ
;
A
#
# COMPACT_ATOMS: atom_id res chain seq x y z
N MET A 1 -50.47 -43.33 7.78
CA MET A 1 -49.77 -44.63 7.61
C MET A 1 -48.32 -44.43 8.00
N SER A 2 -47.74 -45.37 8.74
CA SER A 2 -46.29 -45.35 9.05
C SER A 2 -45.50 -45.50 7.75
N LYS A 3 -44.41 -44.72 7.57
CA LYS A 3 -43.56 -44.83 6.38
C LYS A 3 -42.78 -46.15 6.39
N ARG A 4 -42.56 -46.73 5.21
CA ARG A 4 -41.83 -48.00 5.03
C ARG A 4 -40.35 -47.73 4.81
N ILE A 5 -39.49 -48.19 5.72
CA ILE A 5 -38.06 -47.89 5.74
C ILE A 5 -37.25 -49.15 5.37
N GLY A 6 -36.32 -49.02 4.42
CA GLY A 6 -35.26 -50.00 4.19
C GLY A 6 -33.97 -49.58 4.89
N PHE A 7 -33.42 -50.46 5.71
CA PHE A 7 -32.15 -50.22 6.41
C PHE A 7 -31.03 -51.10 5.84
N TYR A 8 -29.87 -50.51 5.62
CA TYR A 8 -28.69 -51.21 5.12
C TYR A 8 -27.46 -50.83 5.90
N ILE A 9 -26.67 -51.81 6.37
CA ILE A 9 -25.37 -51.57 6.99
C ILE A 9 -24.24 -52.17 6.16
N CYS A 10 -23.21 -51.36 5.91
CA CYS A 10 -22.04 -51.77 5.14
C CYS A 10 -20.98 -52.41 6.05
N HIS A 11 -20.33 -53.48 5.58
CA HIS A 11 -19.14 -54.03 6.24
C HIS A 11 -17.89 -53.19 5.92
N CYS A 12 -17.86 -52.62 4.71
CA CYS A 12 -16.73 -51.89 4.12
C CYS A 12 -15.45 -52.73 4.12
N GLY A 13 -15.60 -53.99 3.70
CA GLY A 13 -14.59 -55.04 3.90
C GLY A 13 -14.47 -55.31 5.39
N ILE A 14 -13.36 -54.90 5.99
CA ILE A 14 -13.16 -54.96 7.44
C ILE A 14 -13.23 -53.60 8.13
N ASN A 15 -13.37 -52.49 7.40
CA ASN A 15 -13.27 -51.15 8.01
C ASN A 15 -14.38 -50.86 9.02
N ILE A 16 -15.59 -51.42 8.82
CA ILE A 16 -16.70 -51.32 9.77
C ILE A 16 -16.82 -52.64 10.53
N ALA A 17 -16.89 -53.77 9.81
CA ALA A 17 -17.14 -55.09 10.38
C ALA A 17 -16.06 -55.58 11.37
N TYR A 18 -14.84 -55.05 11.32
CA TYR A 18 -13.80 -55.39 12.31
C TYR A 18 -14.08 -54.87 13.72
N LYS A 19 -14.85 -53.78 13.84
CA LYS A 19 -15.12 -53.12 15.12
C LYS A 19 -16.61 -53.06 15.47
N VAL A 20 -17.48 -53.18 14.48
CA VAL A 20 -18.94 -53.14 14.65
C VAL A 20 -19.50 -54.48 14.22
N ARG A 21 -20.27 -55.14 15.09
CA ARG A 21 -21.01 -56.37 14.75
C ARG A 21 -22.19 -56.03 13.86
N VAL A 22 -21.91 -55.88 12.57
CA VAL A 22 -22.85 -55.37 11.56
C VAL A 22 -24.15 -56.19 11.46
N GLU A 23 -24.06 -57.52 11.58
CA GLU A 23 -25.23 -58.40 11.62
C GLU A 23 -26.12 -58.10 12.84
N GLU A 24 -25.52 -57.90 14.01
CA GLU A 24 -26.23 -57.54 15.25
C GLU A 24 -26.92 -56.16 15.12
N VAL A 25 -26.28 -55.22 14.41
CA VAL A 25 -26.87 -53.90 14.14
C VAL A 25 -28.03 -54.01 13.15
N ALA A 26 -27.91 -54.84 12.10
CA ALA A 26 -29.00 -55.08 11.15
C ALA A 26 -30.20 -55.75 11.82
N GLN A 27 -29.97 -56.77 12.66
CA GLN A 27 -31.00 -57.42 13.46
C GLN A 27 -31.68 -56.44 14.42
N TYR A 28 -30.90 -55.59 15.10
CA TYR A 28 -31.46 -54.54 15.95
C TYR A 28 -32.30 -53.55 15.15
N ALA A 29 -31.81 -53.06 14.01
CA ALA A 29 -32.54 -52.12 13.16
C ALA A 29 -33.87 -52.69 12.66
N ALA A 30 -33.94 -54.00 12.40
CA ALA A 30 -35.17 -54.69 12.01
C ALA A 30 -36.28 -54.60 13.08
N THR A 31 -35.93 -54.39 14.35
CA THR A 31 -36.91 -54.23 15.45
C THR A 31 -37.47 -52.81 15.57
N LEU A 32 -36.90 -51.84 14.85
CA LEU A 32 -37.28 -50.43 14.99
C LEU A 32 -38.56 -50.08 14.21
N PRO A 33 -39.39 -49.16 14.70
CA PRO A 33 -40.64 -48.79 14.06
C PRO A 33 -40.48 -48.33 12.60
N GLY A 34 -41.27 -48.89 11.69
CA GLY A 34 -41.30 -48.52 10.28
C GLY A 34 -40.26 -49.23 9.41
N VAL A 35 -39.29 -49.96 9.99
CA VAL A 35 -38.33 -50.76 9.22
C VAL A 35 -39.00 -52.03 8.70
N VAL A 36 -39.04 -52.19 7.37
CA VAL A 36 -39.68 -53.34 6.71
C VAL A 36 -38.66 -54.32 6.09
N VAL A 37 -37.44 -53.85 5.87
CA VAL A 37 -36.30 -54.68 5.43
C VAL A 37 -35.03 -54.11 6.07
N ALA A 38 -34.20 -54.98 6.61
CA ALA A 38 -32.90 -54.63 7.19
C ALA A 38 -31.87 -55.64 6.68
N ARG A 39 -30.78 -55.16 6.08
CA ARG A 39 -29.73 -56.03 5.52
C ARG A 39 -28.36 -55.50 5.86
N ASP A 40 -27.40 -56.40 5.95
CA ASP A 40 -25.98 -56.09 5.90
C ASP A 40 -25.38 -56.57 4.56
N TYR A 41 -24.38 -55.85 4.06
CA TYR A 41 -23.69 -56.23 2.83
C TYR A 41 -22.23 -55.76 2.83
N LEU A 42 -21.38 -56.51 2.14
CA LEU A 42 -19.93 -56.32 2.19
C LEU A 42 -19.52 -54.91 1.74
N PHE A 43 -20.05 -54.44 0.61
CA PHE A 43 -19.78 -53.13 0.05
C PHE A 43 -21.07 -52.49 -0.48
N MET A 44 -21.77 -51.72 0.37
CA MET A 44 -23.04 -51.09 -0.05
C MET A 44 -22.89 -50.11 -1.24
N CYS A 45 -21.72 -49.49 -1.43
CA CYS A 45 -21.50 -48.54 -2.52
C CYS A 45 -21.19 -49.20 -3.88
N SER A 46 -20.92 -50.52 -3.92
CA SER A 46 -20.71 -51.23 -5.19
C SER A 46 -22.01 -51.39 -5.96
N ASP A 47 -21.93 -51.76 -7.25
CA ASP A 47 -23.11 -51.97 -8.09
C ASP A 47 -24.09 -52.98 -7.46
N PRO A 48 -23.66 -54.17 -6.97
CA PRO A 48 -24.57 -55.10 -6.28
C PRO A 48 -25.22 -54.50 -5.03
N GLY A 49 -24.50 -53.65 -4.28
CA GLY A 49 -25.04 -52.98 -3.10
C GLY A 49 -26.09 -51.93 -3.45
N GLN A 50 -25.88 -51.17 -4.54
CA GLN A 50 -26.86 -50.21 -5.04
C GLN A 50 -28.08 -50.91 -5.65
N GLU A 51 -27.88 -51.96 -6.45
CA GLU A 51 -28.96 -52.78 -7.03
C GLU A 51 -29.83 -53.42 -5.95
N LEU A 52 -29.22 -53.87 -4.84
CA LEU A 52 -29.95 -54.40 -3.69
C LEU A 52 -30.93 -53.36 -3.13
N VAL A 53 -30.48 -52.11 -2.95
CA VAL A 53 -31.34 -51.01 -2.49
C VAL A 53 -32.44 -50.73 -3.51
N GLU A 54 -32.12 -50.66 -4.80
CA GLU A 54 -33.10 -50.39 -5.86
C GLU A 54 -34.18 -51.47 -5.98
N LYS A 55 -33.76 -52.74 -5.86
CA LYS A 55 -34.64 -53.90 -5.89
C LYS A 55 -35.59 -53.89 -4.70
N ASP A 56 -35.06 -53.74 -3.50
CA ASP A 56 -35.86 -53.69 -2.28
C ASP A 56 -36.83 -52.50 -2.26
N ILE A 57 -36.44 -51.33 -2.79
CA ILE A 57 -37.35 -50.19 -2.96
C ILE A 57 -38.61 -50.60 -3.73
N LYS A 58 -38.45 -51.34 -4.83
CA LYS A 58 -39.56 -51.78 -5.68
C LYS A 58 -40.34 -52.93 -5.05
N GLU A 59 -39.66 -53.96 -4.55
CA GLU A 59 -40.28 -55.17 -4.00
C GLU A 59 -41.03 -54.89 -2.70
N HIS A 60 -40.42 -54.14 -1.79
CA HIS A 60 -40.98 -53.83 -0.48
C HIS A 60 -41.75 -52.50 -0.46
N LYS A 61 -41.86 -51.79 -1.59
CA LYS A 61 -42.53 -50.49 -1.74
C LYS A 61 -42.04 -49.49 -0.67
N LEU A 62 -40.73 -49.29 -0.61
CA LEU A 62 -40.11 -48.44 0.41
C LEU A 62 -40.43 -46.96 0.16
N ASP A 63 -40.69 -46.22 1.23
CA ASP A 63 -40.81 -44.75 1.22
C ASP A 63 -39.49 -44.06 1.54
N CYS A 64 -38.66 -44.73 2.36
CA CYS A 64 -37.43 -44.21 2.93
C CYS A 64 -36.34 -45.29 2.94
N VAL A 65 -35.09 -44.86 2.87
CA VAL A 65 -33.88 -45.69 2.89
C VAL A 65 -32.87 -45.06 3.85
N VAL A 66 -32.30 -45.88 4.72
CA VAL A 66 -31.21 -45.50 5.61
C VAL A 66 -30.01 -46.40 5.34
N VAL A 67 -28.86 -45.81 5.02
CA VAL A 67 -27.61 -46.56 4.84
C VAL A 67 -26.61 -46.17 5.92
N ALA A 68 -26.26 -47.13 6.77
CA ALA A 68 -25.19 -47.04 7.76
C ALA A 68 -23.86 -47.48 7.15
N SER A 69 -22.98 -46.53 6.84
CA SER A 69 -21.69 -46.83 6.21
C SER A 69 -20.62 -45.78 6.51
N CYS A 70 -20.01 -45.21 5.48
CA CYS A 70 -18.99 -44.17 5.56
C CYS A 70 -19.60 -42.76 5.72
N SER A 71 -18.76 -41.73 5.66
CA SER A 71 -19.20 -40.34 5.74
C SER A 71 -20.18 -39.96 4.60
N PRO A 72 -21.23 -39.16 4.90
CA PRO A 72 -22.07 -38.55 3.86
C PRO A 72 -21.28 -37.67 2.89
N ARG A 73 -20.11 -37.15 3.29
CA ARG A 73 -19.22 -36.39 2.40
C ARG A 73 -18.65 -37.24 1.26
N MET A 74 -18.72 -38.57 1.36
CA MET A 74 -18.17 -39.49 0.36
C MET A 74 -19.26 -40.09 -0.55
N HIS A 75 -20.25 -40.78 0.02
CA HIS A 75 -21.21 -41.58 -0.77
C HIS A 75 -22.68 -41.15 -0.65
N GLU A 76 -23.00 -39.99 -0.05
CA GLU A 76 -24.39 -39.53 0.00
C GLU A 76 -24.98 -39.35 -1.41
N LYS A 77 -24.22 -38.76 -2.34
CA LYS A 77 -24.64 -38.61 -3.74
C LYS A 77 -24.89 -39.96 -4.43
N THR A 78 -24.05 -40.96 -4.15
CA THR A 78 -24.18 -42.32 -4.71
C THR A 78 -25.51 -42.95 -4.33
N PHE A 79 -25.86 -42.94 -3.04
CA PHE A 79 -27.11 -43.55 -2.58
C PHE A 79 -28.34 -42.69 -2.87
N ARG A 80 -28.22 -41.36 -2.93
CA ARG A 80 -29.26 -40.50 -3.47
C ARG A 80 -29.57 -40.86 -4.92
N ALA A 81 -28.54 -41.09 -5.75
CA ALA A 81 -28.72 -41.50 -7.14
C ALA A 81 -29.39 -42.89 -7.24
N ALA A 82 -29.00 -43.86 -6.41
CA ALA A 82 -29.67 -45.17 -6.36
C ALA A 82 -31.17 -45.04 -6.01
N CYS A 83 -31.51 -44.25 -4.98
CA CYS A 83 -32.90 -43.99 -4.63
C CYS A 83 -33.67 -43.31 -5.79
N GLN A 84 -33.02 -42.37 -6.49
CA GLN A 84 -33.61 -41.67 -7.63
C GLN A 84 -33.85 -42.60 -8.83
N ARG A 85 -32.92 -43.50 -9.15
CA ARG A 85 -33.09 -44.53 -10.20
C ARG A 85 -34.24 -45.49 -9.89
N ALA A 86 -34.50 -45.74 -8.61
CA ALA A 86 -35.65 -46.52 -8.16
C ALA A 86 -36.97 -45.72 -8.08
N GLY A 87 -36.97 -44.44 -8.46
CA GLY A 87 -38.17 -43.59 -8.53
C GLY A 87 -38.50 -42.82 -7.25
N LEU A 88 -37.63 -42.82 -6.24
CA LEU A 88 -37.83 -42.06 -5.01
C LEU A 88 -37.17 -40.67 -5.08
N ASN A 89 -37.77 -39.67 -4.44
CA ASN A 89 -37.12 -38.37 -4.30
C ASN A 89 -35.88 -38.48 -3.39
N PRO A 90 -34.67 -38.12 -3.86
CA PRO A 90 -33.42 -38.39 -3.14
C PRO A 90 -33.29 -37.67 -1.79
N TYR A 91 -33.93 -36.52 -1.61
CA TYR A 91 -33.88 -35.75 -0.36
C TYR A 91 -35.01 -36.12 0.61
N LYS A 92 -36.12 -36.68 0.11
CA LYS A 92 -37.19 -37.21 0.97
C LYS A 92 -36.84 -38.60 1.48
N ALA A 93 -36.35 -39.45 0.60
CA ALA A 93 -36.29 -40.88 0.85
C ALA A 93 -35.00 -41.29 1.55
N PHE A 94 -33.86 -40.66 1.26
CA PHE A 94 -32.56 -41.16 1.71
C PHE A 94 -32.03 -40.43 2.94
N HIS A 95 -31.41 -41.16 3.86
CA HIS A 95 -30.57 -40.63 4.93
C HIS A 95 -29.35 -41.52 5.15
N MET A 96 -28.20 -40.93 5.45
CA MET A 96 -26.94 -41.65 5.63
C MET A 96 -26.45 -41.54 7.07
N VAL A 97 -26.04 -42.66 7.66
CA VAL A 97 -25.47 -42.73 9.01
C VAL A 97 -24.01 -43.13 8.91
N CYS A 98 -23.11 -42.30 9.46
CA CYS A 98 -21.68 -42.58 9.44
C CYS A 98 -21.31 -43.51 10.62
N VAL A 99 -21.04 -44.78 10.32
CA VAL A 99 -20.57 -45.78 11.31
C VAL A 99 -19.11 -46.19 11.08
N ARG A 100 -18.43 -45.58 10.08
CA ARG A 100 -17.00 -45.78 9.85
C ARG A 100 -16.15 -44.71 10.53
N GLU A 101 -16.10 -43.51 9.96
CA GLU A 101 -15.28 -42.40 10.46
C GLU A 101 -15.69 -41.95 11.88
N HIS A 102 -16.99 -41.99 12.20
CA HIS A 102 -17.50 -41.53 13.51
C HIS A 102 -17.65 -42.65 14.55
N VAL A 103 -17.50 -43.92 14.17
CA VAL A 103 -17.70 -45.07 15.07
C VAL A 103 -16.54 -46.07 14.95
N SER A 104 -16.49 -46.89 13.89
CA SER A 104 -15.55 -48.03 13.84
C SER A 104 -14.06 -47.64 13.88
N TRP A 105 -13.67 -46.52 13.27
CA TRP A 105 -12.26 -46.09 13.21
C TRP A 105 -11.76 -45.37 14.46
N VAL A 106 -12.68 -44.88 15.30
CA VAL A 106 -12.34 -44.00 16.44
C VAL A 106 -12.74 -44.60 17.78
N THR A 107 -13.36 -45.78 17.80
CA THR A 107 -13.79 -46.47 19.01
C THR A 107 -12.91 -47.69 19.22
N GLU A 108 -12.29 -47.80 20.39
CA GLU A 108 -11.35 -48.90 20.68
C GLU A 108 -12.07 -50.23 20.94
N SER A 109 -13.16 -50.19 21.71
CA SER A 109 -13.95 -51.37 22.08
C SER A 109 -14.99 -51.73 21.01
N GLU A 110 -15.06 -53.02 20.68
CA GLU A 110 -16.06 -53.56 19.75
C GLU A 110 -17.49 -53.45 20.31
N ASP A 111 -17.66 -53.67 21.61
CA ASP A 111 -18.96 -53.55 22.28
C ASP A 111 -19.44 -52.10 22.30
N GLU A 112 -18.56 -51.16 22.61
CA GLU A 112 -18.89 -49.73 22.59
C GLU A 112 -19.19 -49.25 21.17
N ALA A 113 -18.40 -49.69 20.18
CA ALA A 113 -18.63 -49.35 18.78
C ALA A 113 -19.96 -49.90 18.28
N THR A 114 -20.30 -51.15 18.61
CA THR A 114 -21.58 -51.77 18.23
C THR A 114 -22.75 -51.06 18.91
N LYS A 115 -22.65 -50.74 20.20
CA LYS A 115 -23.66 -49.96 20.94
C LYS A 115 -23.84 -48.56 20.34
N LYS A 116 -22.74 -47.87 20.04
CA LYS A 116 -22.74 -46.54 19.42
C LYS A 116 -23.33 -46.60 18.01
N ALA A 117 -23.00 -47.62 17.20
CA ALA A 117 -23.56 -47.85 15.88
C ALA A 117 -25.09 -48.03 15.96
N LYS A 118 -25.60 -48.88 16.86
CA LYS A 118 -27.06 -49.04 17.10
C LYS A 118 -27.73 -47.70 17.44
N THR A 119 -27.10 -46.90 18.30
CA THR A 119 -27.61 -45.59 18.74
C THR A 119 -27.76 -44.64 17.55
N VAL A 120 -26.69 -44.43 16.76
CA VAL A 120 -26.74 -43.51 15.60
C VAL A 120 -27.61 -44.03 14.46
N VAL A 121 -27.73 -45.36 14.31
CA VAL A 121 -28.64 -45.99 13.35
C VAL A 121 -30.09 -45.71 13.71
N ARG A 122 -30.46 -45.87 14.99
CA ARG A 122 -31.81 -45.54 15.47
C ARG A 122 -32.14 -44.07 15.25
N ALA A 123 -31.19 -43.17 15.52
CA ALA A 123 -31.32 -41.74 15.24
C ALA A 123 -31.64 -41.46 13.77
N GLY A 124 -30.89 -42.07 12.84
CA GLY A 124 -31.13 -41.93 11.40
C GLY A 124 -32.49 -42.49 10.95
N ILE A 125 -32.90 -43.63 11.51
CA ILE A 125 -34.21 -44.27 11.23
C ILE A 125 -35.36 -43.43 11.75
N GLN A 126 -35.24 -42.77 12.90
CA GLN A 126 -36.28 -41.86 13.42
C GLN A 126 -36.32 -40.52 12.66
N ARG A 127 -35.18 -40.05 12.14
CA ARG A 127 -35.09 -38.83 11.35
C ARG A 127 -35.71 -38.96 9.95
N VAL A 128 -35.41 -40.04 9.22
CA VAL A 128 -35.75 -40.19 7.79
C VAL A 128 -37.25 -39.99 7.46
N PRO A 129 -38.22 -40.40 8.30
CA PRO A 129 -39.63 -40.24 7.98
C PRO A 129 -40.09 -38.78 8.00
N ASN A 130 -39.37 -37.90 8.68
CA ASN A 130 -39.68 -36.48 8.77
C ASN A 130 -39.12 -35.66 7.59
N GLN A 131 -38.38 -36.29 6.68
CA GLN A 131 -37.85 -35.63 5.49
C GLN A 131 -38.94 -35.32 4.46
N LYS A 132 -38.77 -34.17 3.80
CA LYS A 132 -39.67 -33.64 2.76
C LYS A 132 -39.02 -33.74 1.38
N PRO A 133 -39.83 -33.86 0.30
CA PRO A 133 -39.30 -33.81 -1.06
C PRO A 133 -38.67 -32.45 -1.35
N LEU A 134 -37.48 -32.49 -1.92
CA LEU A 134 -36.75 -31.31 -2.38
C LEU A 134 -36.23 -31.56 -3.81
N THR A 135 -36.15 -30.49 -4.59
CA THR A 135 -35.64 -30.50 -5.96
C THR A 135 -34.50 -29.49 -6.09
N PRO A 136 -33.32 -29.90 -6.56
CA PRO A 136 -32.22 -28.98 -6.80
C PRO A 136 -32.63 -27.84 -7.74
N GLY A 137 -32.16 -26.62 -7.45
CA GLY A 137 -32.32 -25.49 -8.37
C GLY A 137 -31.35 -25.63 -9.54
N LYS A 138 -31.79 -25.33 -10.76
CA LYS A 138 -30.95 -25.34 -11.97
C LYS A 138 -30.64 -23.92 -12.40
N PHE A 139 -29.36 -23.63 -12.60
CA PHE A 139 -28.88 -22.31 -13.02
C PHE A 139 -27.94 -22.47 -14.22
N SER A 140 -27.94 -21.49 -15.13
CA SER A 140 -26.97 -21.44 -16.23
C SER A 140 -25.56 -21.23 -15.70
N VAL A 141 -24.56 -21.75 -16.39
CA VAL A 141 -23.14 -21.55 -16.06
C VAL A 141 -22.55 -20.47 -16.96
N ASN A 142 -21.93 -19.45 -16.36
CA ASN A 142 -21.05 -18.54 -17.07
C ASN A 142 -19.76 -19.28 -17.44
N THR A 143 -19.43 -19.36 -18.73
CA THR A 143 -18.30 -20.16 -19.20
C THR A 143 -16.92 -19.52 -19.01
N ASN A 144 -16.86 -18.28 -18.52
CA ASN A 144 -15.60 -17.61 -18.22
C ASN A 144 -14.95 -18.23 -16.96
N THR A 145 -13.63 -18.36 -16.97
CA THR A 145 -12.87 -18.85 -15.80
C THR A 145 -11.95 -17.77 -15.24
N LEU A 146 -11.89 -17.65 -13.91
CA LEU A 146 -10.84 -16.90 -13.23
C LEU A 146 -9.71 -17.84 -12.83
N VAL A 147 -8.46 -17.48 -13.13
CA VAL A 147 -7.26 -18.14 -12.62
C VAL A 147 -6.47 -17.16 -11.77
N VAL A 148 -6.11 -17.57 -10.55
CA VAL A 148 -5.47 -16.70 -9.55
C VAL A 148 -4.06 -17.20 -9.27
N GLY A 149 -3.06 -16.48 -9.77
CA GLY A 149 -1.64 -16.82 -9.68
C GLY A 149 -1.06 -17.23 -11.04
N GLY A 150 -0.16 -16.41 -11.57
CA GLY A 150 0.55 -16.57 -12.83
C GLY A 150 1.81 -17.44 -12.76
N GLY A 151 1.91 -18.36 -11.79
CA GLY A 151 2.93 -19.39 -11.80
C GLY A 151 2.71 -20.44 -12.91
N ILE A 152 3.56 -21.45 -12.98
CA ILE A 152 3.44 -22.51 -14.00
C ILE A 152 2.07 -23.22 -13.97
N ALA A 153 1.48 -23.39 -12.78
CA ALA A 153 0.15 -23.97 -12.60
C ALA A 153 -0.94 -23.12 -13.29
N GLY A 154 -1.05 -21.84 -12.92
CA GLY A 154 -2.08 -20.97 -13.45
C GLY A 154 -1.88 -20.65 -14.93
N MET A 155 -0.63 -20.50 -15.39
CA MET A 155 -0.34 -20.37 -16.83
C MET A 155 -0.80 -21.60 -17.61
N GLN A 156 -0.50 -22.81 -17.12
CA GLN A 156 -0.92 -24.04 -17.78
C GLN A 156 -2.45 -24.16 -17.83
N ALA A 157 -3.13 -23.96 -16.69
CA ALA A 157 -4.59 -24.04 -16.62
C ALA A 157 -5.26 -23.03 -17.56
N SER A 158 -4.76 -21.79 -17.59
CA SER A 158 -5.27 -20.74 -18.48
C SER A 158 -5.12 -21.12 -19.95
N LEU A 159 -3.96 -21.64 -20.35
CA LEU A 159 -3.72 -22.06 -21.73
C LEU A 159 -4.64 -23.20 -22.16
N ASP A 160 -4.87 -24.20 -21.30
CA ASP A 160 -5.70 -25.34 -21.66
C ASP A 160 -7.19 -24.96 -21.79
N ILE A 161 -7.70 -24.11 -20.88
CA ILE A 161 -9.07 -23.58 -20.97
C ILE A 161 -9.24 -22.69 -22.20
N ALA A 162 -8.27 -21.80 -22.45
CA ALA A 162 -8.30 -20.89 -23.58
C ALA A 162 -8.20 -21.61 -24.93
N LYS A 163 -7.42 -22.69 -24.99
CA LYS A 163 -7.31 -23.59 -26.15
C LYS A 163 -8.62 -24.33 -26.44
N ALA A 164 -9.43 -24.60 -25.41
CA ALA A 164 -10.78 -25.13 -25.57
C ALA A 164 -11.81 -24.08 -26.04
N GLY A 165 -11.40 -22.82 -26.22
CA GLY A 165 -12.23 -21.75 -26.77
C GLY A 165 -12.92 -20.85 -25.73
N TYR A 166 -12.63 -21.03 -24.44
CA TYR A 166 -13.28 -20.27 -23.36
C TYR A 166 -12.43 -19.11 -22.86
N LYS A 167 -13.09 -18.03 -22.42
CA LYS A 167 -12.41 -16.84 -21.89
C LYS A 167 -11.83 -17.13 -20.50
N VAL A 168 -10.59 -16.68 -20.28
CA VAL A 168 -9.90 -16.78 -19.00
C VAL A 168 -9.44 -15.39 -18.55
N TYR A 169 -9.71 -15.05 -17.30
CA TYR A 169 -9.06 -13.93 -16.62
C TYR A 169 -7.92 -14.50 -15.77
N LEU A 170 -6.67 -14.17 -16.07
CA LEU A 170 -5.51 -14.59 -15.28
C LEU A 170 -5.03 -13.41 -14.43
N VAL A 171 -5.29 -13.47 -13.13
CA VAL A 171 -4.88 -12.44 -12.16
C VAL A 171 -3.55 -12.81 -11.52
N GLU A 172 -2.57 -11.92 -11.61
CA GLU A 172 -1.24 -12.09 -11.01
C GLU A 172 -0.90 -10.90 -10.09
N LYS A 173 -0.49 -11.23 -8.86
CA LYS A 173 -0.16 -10.26 -7.80
C LYS A 173 1.08 -9.44 -8.15
N GLY A 174 2.09 -10.09 -8.71
CA GLY A 174 3.32 -9.45 -9.18
C GLY A 174 3.13 -8.72 -10.51
N SER A 175 4.17 -8.00 -10.92
CA SER A 175 4.20 -7.26 -12.19
C SER A 175 4.44 -8.15 -13.41
N THR A 176 4.67 -9.45 -13.21
CA THR A 176 4.94 -10.45 -14.25
C THR A 176 4.44 -11.83 -13.85
N VAL A 177 4.06 -12.65 -14.84
CA VAL A 177 3.85 -14.10 -14.68
C VAL A 177 5.19 -14.85 -14.65
N GLY A 178 5.17 -16.17 -14.43
CA GLY A 178 6.33 -17.06 -14.35
C GLY A 178 6.66 -17.50 -12.91
N ASN A 179 6.81 -16.52 -12.01
CA ASN A 179 7.04 -16.73 -10.58
C ASN A 179 8.26 -17.66 -10.31
N HIS A 180 8.28 -18.43 -9.22
CA HIS A 180 9.41 -19.25 -8.78
C HIS A 180 10.08 -20.12 -9.85
N MET A 181 9.29 -20.73 -10.75
CA MET A 181 9.86 -21.56 -11.81
C MET A 181 10.86 -20.79 -12.67
N LEU A 182 10.58 -19.51 -12.94
CA LEU A 182 11.42 -18.66 -13.78
C LEU A 182 12.58 -18.03 -13.00
N GLN A 183 12.63 -18.21 -11.68
CA GLN A 183 13.80 -17.87 -10.87
C GLN A 183 14.88 -18.97 -10.94
N TYR A 184 14.49 -20.22 -11.24
CA TYR A 184 15.42 -21.34 -11.35
C TYR A 184 16.33 -21.23 -12.56
N ASP A 185 17.55 -21.76 -12.48
CA ASP A 185 18.42 -21.90 -13.65
C ASP A 185 17.97 -23.08 -14.52
N LYS A 186 18.03 -24.29 -13.94
CA LYS A 186 17.64 -25.55 -14.59
C LYS A 186 16.50 -26.25 -13.85
N THR A 187 15.83 -27.18 -14.51
CA THR A 187 14.81 -28.04 -13.90
C THR A 187 15.25 -29.50 -13.91
N PHE A 188 15.13 -30.19 -12.77
CA PHE A 188 15.37 -31.64 -12.70
C PHE A 188 14.21 -32.42 -13.32
N PRO A 189 14.43 -33.68 -13.75
CA PRO A 189 15.71 -34.39 -13.83
C PRO A 189 16.46 -34.14 -15.14
N THR A 190 15.81 -33.47 -16.11
CA THR A 190 16.33 -33.30 -17.47
C THR A 190 17.45 -32.27 -17.59
N LEU A 191 17.56 -31.37 -16.60
CA LEU A 191 18.48 -30.22 -16.60
C LEU A 191 18.18 -29.21 -17.72
N ASP A 192 16.94 -29.21 -18.22
CA ASP A 192 16.48 -28.16 -19.12
C ASP A 192 16.55 -26.80 -18.45
N CYS A 193 16.87 -25.76 -19.23
CA CYS A 193 16.77 -24.40 -18.76
C CYS A 193 15.32 -24.05 -18.43
N ALA A 194 15.06 -23.58 -17.21
CA ALA A 194 13.71 -23.26 -16.76
C ALA A 194 13.07 -22.17 -17.64
N ALA A 195 13.87 -21.18 -18.06
CA ALA A 195 13.43 -20.14 -18.97
C ALA A 195 13.08 -20.68 -20.37
N CYS A 196 13.80 -21.70 -20.89
CA CYS A 196 13.53 -22.26 -22.21
C CYS A 196 12.16 -22.94 -22.30
N ILE A 197 11.67 -23.53 -21.20
CA ILE A 197 10.36 -24.18 -21.15
C ILE A 197 9.27 -23.26 -20.57
N GLY A 198 9.64 -22.29 -19.72
CA GLY A 198 8.72 -21.36 -19.08
C GLY A 198 8.36 -20.15 -19.93
N THR A 199 9.35 -19.52 -20.58
CA THR A 199 9.14 -18.27 -21.36
C THR A 199 8.14 -18.47 -22.51
N PRO A 200 8.16 -19.57 -23.30
CA PRO A 200 7.16 -19.78 -24.34
C PRO A 200 5.72 -19.82 -23.79
N LYS A 201 5.51 -20.36 -22.59
CA LYS A 201 4.19 -20.34 -21.93
C LYS A 201 3.81 -18.95 -21.47
N MET A 202 4.76 -18.18 -20.92
CA MET A 202 4.52 -16.78 -20.54
C MET A 202 4.08 -15.95 -21.75
N VAL A 203 4.81 -16.05 -22.87
CA VAL A 203 4.47 -15.35 -24.12
C VAL A 203 3.10 -15.80 -24.63
N SER A 204 2.84 -17.12 -24.63
CA SER A 204 1.55 -17.67 -25.05
C SER A 204 0.40 -17.09 -24.23
N VAL A 205 0.53 -17.05 -22.90
CA VAL A 205 -0.47 -16.47 -22.00
C VAL A 205 -0.68 -14.98 -22.26
N GLY A 206 0.40 -14.22 -22.47
CA GLY A 206 0.32 -12.76 -22.70
C GLY A 206 -0.22 -12.37 -24.08
N GLN A 207 -0.26 -13.29 -25.05
CA GLN A 207 -0.70 -13.02 -26.43
C GLN A 207 -1.98 -13.76 -26.83
N HIS A 208 -2.48 -14.68 -26.00
CA HIS A 208 -3.63 -15.49 -26.37
C HIS A 208 -4.92 -14.66 -26.36
N PRO A 209 -5.74 -14.69 -27.43
CA PRO A 209 -6.92 -13.82 -27.55
C PRO A 209 -8.01 -14.10 -26.50
N ASN A 210 -8.11 -15.35 -26.03
CA ASN A 210 -9.05 -15.74 -24.97
C ASN A 210 -8.49 -15.56 -23.54
N ILE A 211 -7.26 -15.08 -23.35
CA ILE A 211 -6.69 -14.86 -22.01
C ILE A 211 -6.53 -13.36 -21.78
N GLU A 212 -7.24 -12.86 -20.79
CA GLU A 212 -7.06 -11.51 -20.28
C GLU A 212 -6.09 -11.56 -19.09
N LEU A 213 -4.83 -11.20 -19.33
CA LEU A 213 -3.78 -11.18 -18.32
C LEU A 213 -3.84 -9.88 -17.51
N ILE A 214 -4.14 -9.98 -16.22
CA ILE A 214 -4.27 -8.85 -15.30
C ILE A 214 -3.15 -8.94 -14.25
N THR A 215 -2.01 -8.31 -14.54
CA THR A 215 -0.87 -8.24 -13.61
C THR A 215 -0.96 -7.07 -12.64
N ASN A 216 -0.12 -7.10 -11.60
CA ASN A 216 -0.10 -6.12 -10.51
C ASN A 216 -1.48 -5.99 -9.83
N ALA A 217 -2.20 -7.11 -9.73
CA ALA A 217 -3.60 -7.13 -9.34
C ALA A 217 -3.90 -8.23 -8.32
N GLU A 218 -4.87 -7.96 -7.44
CA GLU A 218 -5.28 -8.87 -6.38
C GLU A 218 -6.80 -8.98 -6.35
N VAL A 219 -7.30 -10.20 -6.17
CA VAL A 219 -8.73 -10.43 -5.90
C VAL A 219 -9.04 -9.97 -4.48
N LYS A 220 -10.03 -9.09 -4.32
CA LYS A 220 -10.45 -8.52 -3.02
C LYS A 220 -11.74 -9.10 -2.49
N GLU A 221 -12.68 -9.44 -3.38
CA GLU A 221 -13.99 -9.96 -2.99
C GLU A 221 -14.45 -11.01 -4.01
N VAL A 222 -14.96 -12.14 -3.51
CA VAL A 222 -15.63 -13.17 -4.32
C VAL A 222 -17.03 -13.34 -3.76
N ASN A 223 -18.03 -13.02 -4.57
CA ASN A 223 -19.44 -13.26 -4.27
C ASN A 223 -20.02 -14.22 -5.30
N GLY A 224 -21.21 -14.75 -5.02
CA GLY A 224 -21.90 -15.63 -5.95
C GLY A 224 -21.80 -17.11 -5.56
N PHE A 225 -21.97 -17.97 -6.54
CA PHE A 225 -22.01 -19.42 -6.38
C PHE A 225 -21.44 -20.11 -7.62
N VAL A 226 -21.25 -21.43 -7.55
CA VAL A 226 -20.79 -22.26 -8.67
C VAL A 226 -21.52 -21.89 -9.97
N GLY A 227 -20.78 -21.61 -11.03
CA GLY A 227 -21.32 -21.18 -12.31
C GLY A 227 -21.64 -19.68 -12.44
N ASN A 228 -21.73 -18.92 -11.34
CA ASN A 228 -22.09 -17.49 -11.36
C ASN A 228 -21.42 -16.71 -10.21
N PHE A 229 -20.11 -16.52 -10.30
CA PHE A 229 -19.33 -15.70 -9.38
C PHE A 229 -19.20 -14.27 -9.89
N LYS A 230 -19.23 -13.32 -8.95
CA LYS A 230 -18.89 -11.91 -9.15
C LYS A 230 -17.62 -11.58 -8.37
N ILE A 231 -16.59 -11.19 -9.08
CA ILE A 231 -15.23 -11.01 -8.57
C ILE A 231 -14.90 -9.53 -8.60
N LYS A 232 -14.42 -8.99 -7.49
CA LYS A 232 -13.77 -7.67 -7.48
C LYS A 232 -12.26 -7.83 -7.44
N VAL A 233 -11.60 -7.26 -8.44
CA VAL A 233 -10.15 -7.25 -8.57
C VAL A 233 -9.64 -5.83 -8.39
N ASN A 234 -8.69 -5.63 -7.50
CA ASN A 234 -7.99 -4.36 -7.35
C ASN A 234 -6.67 -4.44 -8.13
N LYS A 235 -6.58 -3.69 -9.23
CA LYS A 235 -5.37 -3.54 -10.03
C LYS A 235 -4.60 -2.32 -9.56
N LYS A 236 -3.40 -2.54 -9.02
CA LYS A 236 -2.53 -1.47 -8.53
C LYS A 236 -1.97 -0.69 -9.72
N PRO A 237 -1.78 0.63 -9.58
CA PRO A 237 -1.18 1.43 -10.63
C PRO A 237 0.24 0.93 -10.89
N ARG A 238 0.53 0.65 -12.16
CA ARG A 238 1.87 0.31 -12.62
C ARG A 238 2.75 1.57 -12.75
N TYR A 239 2.10 2.73 -12.88
CA TYR A 239 2.66 4.03 -13.25
C TYR A 239 3.41 4.03 -14.60
N VAL A 240 3.21 2.97 -15.39
CA VAL A 240 3.75 2.81 -16.74
C VAL A 240 2.63 2.18 -17.56
N LYS A 241 2.26 2.85 -18.66
CA LYS A 241 1.18 2.44 -19.56
C LYS A 241 1.60 1.19 -20.33
N GLU A 242 0.87 0.09 -20.09
CA GLU A 242 1.00 -1.15 -20.86
C GLU A 242 0.63 -0.87 -22.33
N GLY A 243 1.27 -1.56 -23.27
CA GLY A 243 1.10 -1.33 -24.71
C GLY A 243 1.82 -0.10 -25.29
N VAL A 244 2.14 0.92 -24.47
CA VAL A 244 2.96 2.08 -24.87
C VAL A 244 4.44 1.87 -24.51
N CYS A 245 4.71 1.21 -23.39
CA CYS A 245 6.08 0.90 -22.96
C CYS A 245 6.74 -0.10 -23.90
N THR A 246 7.95 0.21 -24.36
CA THR A 246 8.76 -0.68 -25.22
C THR A 246 9.66 -1.64 -24.45
N GLY A 247 9.76 -1.49 -23.12
CA GLY A 247 10.62 -2.35 -22.29
C GLY A 247 12.13 -2.14 -22.49
N CYS A 248 12.56 -0.98 -23.01
CA CYS A 248 13.97 -0.67 -23.33
C CYS A 248 14.90 -0.50 -22.09
N GLY A 249 14.35 -0.04 -20.97
CA GLY A 249 15.07 0.09 -19.70
C GLY A 249 15.85 1.39 -19.47
N ASP A 250 15.80 2.37 -20.37
CA ASP A 250 16.48 3.66 -20.18
C ASP A 250 16.01 4.40 -18.93
N CYS A 251 14.73 4.26 -18.58
CA CYS A 251 14.17 4.82 -17.37
C CYS A 251 14.78 4.27 -16.07
N ALA A 252 15.25 3.02 -16.06
CA ALA A 252 15.93 2.44 -14.90
C ALA A 252 17.36 2.94 -14.77
N LYS A 253 18.07 3.19 -15.89
CA LYS A 253 19.45 3.69 -15.89
C LYS A 253 19.59 5.05 -15.20
N VAL A 254 18.56 5.90 -15.32
CA VAL A 254 18.53 7.26 -14.75
C VAL A 254 17.90 7.33 -13.35
N CYS A 255 17.42 6.21 -12.81
CA CYS A 255 16.76 6.19 -11.51
C CYS A 255 17.79 6.24 -10.36
N PRO A 256 17.72 7.25 -9.46
CA PRO A 256 18.68 7.36 -8.36
C PRO A 256 18.42 6.34 -7.25
N ILE A 257 17.17 5.87 -7.12
CA ILE A 257 16.78 5.00 -6.01
C ILE A 257 17.17 3.55 -6.28
N THR A 258 17.86 2.97 -5.30
CA THR A 258 18.36 1.60 -5.33
C THR A 258 17.75 0.79 -4.18
N ARG A 259 17.27 -0.43 -4.45
CA ARG A 259 16.59 -1.29 -3.49
C ARG A 259 17.00 -2.75 -3.66
N PRO A 260 16.98 -3.58 -2.60
CA PRO A 260 17.16 -5.02 -2.77
C PRO A 260 16.15 -5.58 -3.76
N ASN A 261 16.61 -6.43 -4.69
CA ASN A 261 15.77 -7.04 -5.71
C ASN A 261 15.11 -8.30 -5.15
N GLU A 262 13.78 -8.27 -5.02
CA GLU A 262 13.00 -9.41 -4.52
C GLU A 262 13.07 -10.61 -5.48
N TRP A 263 13.22 -10.36 -6.79
CA TRP A 263 13.39 -11.44 -7.78
C TRP A 263 14.70 -12.20 -7.59
N ASP A 264 15.76 -11.50 -7.19
CA ASP A 264 17.06 -12.08 -6.86
C ASP A 264 17.21 -12.36 -5.36
N VAL A 265 16.08 -12.47 -4.64
CA VAL A 265 15.98 -12.77 -3.21
C VAL A 265 16.91 -11.92 -2.32
N GLY A 266 17.12 -10.67 -2.71
CA GLY A 266 17.93 -9.70 -1.96
C GLY A 266 19.44 -9.77 -2.22
N ILE A 267 19.93 -10.64 -3.12
CA ILE A 267 21.36 -10.73 -3.46
C ILE A 267 21.81 -9.55 -4.33
N ALA A 268 20.99 -9.16 -5.31
CA ALA A 268 21.24 -8.00 -6.15
C ALA A 268 20.34 -6.83 -5.74
N ASN A 269 20.71 -5.64 -6.19
CA ASN A 269 19.88 -4.47 -6.13
C ASN A 269 19.15 -4.23 -7.47
N ARG A 270 17.94 -3.65 -7.38
CA ARG A 270 17.17 -3.10 -8.49
C ARG A 270 16.94 -1.60 -8.28
N LYS A 271 16.35 -0.95 -9.27
CA LYS A 271 15.89 0.43 -9.18
C LYS A 271 14.41 0.50 -8.76
N ALA A 272 13.95 1.70 -8.37
CA ALA A 272 12.53 1.90 -8.04
C ALA A 272 11.61 1.69 -9.25
N ILE A 273 12.03 2.13 -10.44
CA ILE A 273 11.43 1.70 -11.72
C ILE A 273 12.18 0.49 -12.25
N TYR A 274 11.47 -0.62 -12.44
CA TYR A 274 12.11 -1.89 -12.76
C TYR A 274 11.23 -2.82 -13.61
N ARG A 275 11.87 -3.84 -14.15
CA ARG A 275 11.23 -5.05 -14.69
C ARG A 275 11.83 -6.22 -13.90
N SER A 276 11.01 -7.14 -13.42
CA SER A 276 11.47 -8.18 -12.47
C SER A 276 12.63 -9.01 -13.00
N PHE A 277 12.64 -9.30 -14.30
CA PHE A 277 13.72 -9.98 -15.01
C PHE A 277 13.64 -9.71 -16.52
N PRO A 278 14.66 -10.06 -17.34
CA PRO A 278 14.68 -9.69 -18.75
C PRO A 278 13.52 -10.22 -19.60
N GLN A 279 13.06 -11.45 -19.33
CA GLN A 279 11.98 -12.12 -20.08
C GLN A 279 10.59 -11.96 -19.45
N ALA A 280 10.42 -10.98 -18.55
CA ALA A 280 9.13 -10.75 -17.88
C ALA A 280 7.98 -10.48 -18.87
N VAL A 281 6.80 -11.00 -18.54
CA VAL A 281 5.55 -10.81 -19.30
C VAL A 281 4.46 -10.29 -18.36
N PRO A 282 3.84 -9.12 -18.67
CA PRO A 282 4.09 -8.28 -19.83
C PRO A 282 5.49 -7.64 -19.83
N ILE A 283 6.01 -7.29 -21.01
CA ILE A 283 7.32 -6.63 -21.17
C ILE A 283 7.30 -5.14 -20.75
N THR A 284 6.51 -4.81 -19.73
CA THR A 284 6.29 -3.45 -19.25
C THR A 284 6.98 -3.25 -17.91
N TYR A 285 7.63 -2.11 -17.73
CA TYR A 285 8.21 -1.70 -16.45
C TYR A 285 7.12 -1.40 -15.42
N VAL A 286 7.50 -1.29 -14.15
CA VAL A 286 6.63 -0.86 -13.05
C VAL A 286 7.42 0.09 -12.14
N ILE A 287 6.76 1.06 -11.55
CA ILE A 287 7.35 1.92 -10.51
C ILE A 287 6.87 1.44 -9.14
N ASP A 288 7.80 1.05 -8.29
CA ASP A 288 7.55 0.82 -6.87
C ASP A 288 7.35 2.17 -6.16
N LYS A 289 6.10 2.48 -5.84
CA LYS A 289 5.68 3.76 -5.26
C LYS A 289 4.58 3.51 -4.24
N LYS A 290 4.82 3.91 -2.97
CA LYS A 290 3.88 3.75 -1.83
C LYS A 290 2.92 4.94 -1.63
N GLY A 291 2.89 5.87 -2.58
CA GLY A 291 2.21 7.16 -2.49
C GLY A 291 3.18 8.30 -2.77
N THR A 292 2.87 9.52 -2.32
CA THR A 292 3.85 10.62 -2.31
C THR A 292 4.62 10.67 -0.99
N ALA A 293 5.74 11.38 -0.95
CA ALA A 293 6.49 11.58 0.29
C ALA A 293 5.76 12.58 1.22
N PRO A 294 5.77 12.39 2.56
CA PRO A 294 5.11 13.29 3.51
C PRO A 294 5.59 14.74 3.37
N CYS A 295 6.88 14.95 3.11
CA CYS A 295 7.45 16.28 2.90
C CYS A 295 6.86 16.99 1.68
N LYS A 296 6.54 16.26 0.60
CA LYS A 296 5.86 16.81 -0.58
C LYS A 296 4.38 17.05 -0.31
N ALA A 297 3.71 16.10 0.35
CA ALA A 297 2.29 16.22 0.68
C ALA A 297 1.98 17.44 1.55
N THR A 298 2.90 17.80 2.45
CA THR A 298 2.73 18.92 3.40
C THR A 298 3.33 20.24 2.93
N CYS A 299 4.18 20.24 1.90
CA CYS A 299 4.65 21.46 1.27
C CYS A 299 3.47 22.11 0.51
N PRO A 300 3.08 23.36 0.78
CA PRO A 300 1.99 24.02 0.06
C PRO A 300 2.22 24.12 -1.46
N ALA A 301 3.49 24.27 -1.88
CA ALA A 301 3.86 24.26 -3.30
C ALA A 301 3.96 22.84 -3.91
N HIS A 302 3.89 21.79 -3.08
CA HIS A 302 4.03 20.37 -3.43
C HIS A 302 5.35 20.02 -4.14
N VAL A 303 6.45 20.64 -3.71
CA VAL A 303 7.79 20.39 -4.24
C VAL A 303 8.19 18.93 -4.04
N SER A 304 8.81 18.33 -5.06
CA SER A 304 9.41 16.99 -4.99
C SER A 304 10.69 16.95 -4.14
N ILE A 305 10.50 17.07 -2.81
CA ILE A 305 11.60 17.20 -1.85
C ILE A 305 12.48 15.96 -1.82
N GLN A 306 11.88 14.78 -1.69
CA GLN A 306 12.63 13.52 -1.76
C GLN A 306 13.35 13.37 -3.11
N GLY A 307 12.75 13.89 -4.19
CA GLY A 307 13.31 13.85 -5.54
C GLY A 307 14.58 14.67 -5.67
N PHE A 308 14.58 15.93 -5.23
CA PHE A 308 15.78 16.76 -5.30
C PHE A 308 16.86 16.27 -4.33
N ILE A 309 16.49 15.76 -3.16
CA ILE A 309 17.46 15.17 -2.20
C ILE A 309 18.18 13.98 -2.83
N ALA A 310 17.44 13.08 -3.49
CA ALA A 310 18.03 11.93 -4.18
C ALA A 310 18.94 12.33 -5.35
N LEU A 311 18.64 13.44 -6.03
CA LEU A 311 19.51 13.98 -7.09
C LEU A 311 20.76 14.65 -6.51
N MET A 312 20.64 15.36 -5.39
CA MET A 312 21.78 15.95 -4.68
C MET A 312 22.75 14.88 -4.15
N GLU A 313 22.23 13.74 -3.70
CA GLU A 313 23.04 12.58 -3.29
C GLU A 313 23.89 12.03 -4.46
N GLU A 314 23.38 12.08 -5.69
CA GLU A 314 24.16 11.72 -6.89
C GLU A 314 25.04 12.86 -7.43
N GLY A 315 25.08 14.03 -6.77
CA GLY A 315 25.79 15.23 -7.24
C GLY A 315 25.11 15.94 -8.43
N LYS A 316 23.88 15.58 -8.78
CA LYS A 316 23.10 16.15 -9.89
C LYS A 316 22.37 17.43 -9.49
N TYR A 317 23.13 18.45 -9.09
CA TYR A 317 22.58 19.70 -8.56
C TYR A 317 21.76 20.48 -9.60
N LYS A 318 22.14 20.47 -10.88
CA LYS A 318 21.38 21.18 -11.94
C LYS A 318 20.00 20.56 -12.16
N GLU A 319 19.91 19.23 -12.15
CA GLU A 319 18.66 18.49 -12.25
C GLU A 319 17.80 18.68 -11.00
N ALA A 320 18.43 18.73 -9.82
CA ALA A 320 17.76 19.00 -8.56
C ALA A 320 17.12 20.40 -8.54
N VAL A 321 17.82 21.45 -8.98
CA VAL A 321 17.26 22.82 -8.99
C VAL A 321 16.17 22.96 -10.05
N ARG A 322 16.34 22.32 -11.22
CA ARG A 322 15.29 22.23 -12.26
C ARG A 322 14.03 21.57 -11.73
N LEU A 323 14.18 20.45 -11.02
CA LEU A 323 13.07 19.73 -10.39
C LEU A 323 12.35 20.60 -9.36
N PHE A 324 13.10 21.31 -8.51
CA PHE A 324 12.52 22.23 -7.52
C PHE A 324 11.73 23.35 -8.21
N LYS A 325 12.35 24.02 -9.19
CA LYS A 325 11.76 25.16 -9.93
C LYS A 325 10.56 24.78 -10.79
N LYS A 326 10.30 23.49 -11.04
CA LYS A 326 9.04 23.04 -11.65
C LYS A 326 7.83 23.39 -10.79
N ASP A 327 7.97 23.25 -9.47
CA ASP A 327 6.86 23.41 -8.51
C ASP A 327 6.94 24.70 -7.68
N HIS A 328 8.09 25.40 -7.70
CA HIS A 328 8.32 26.55 -6.84
C HIS A 328 9.44 27.49 -7.38
N PRO A 329 9.15 28.76 -7.73
CA PRO A 329 10.13 29.65 -8.37
C PRO A 329 11.20 30.25 -7.44
N PHE A 330 11.00 30.22 -6.12
CA PHE A 330 11.87 30.89 -5.13
C PHE A 330 12.66 29.98 -4.15
N PRO A 331 13.48 29.02 -4.63
CA PRO A 331 14.23 28.14 -3.74
C PRO A 331 15.18 28.88 -2.78
N ALA A 332 15.78 30.01 -3.16
CA ALA A 332 16.74 30.75 -2.33
C ALA A 332 16.02 31.56 -1.24
N THR A 333 14.94 32.25 -1.60
CA THR A 333 14.11 33.01 -0.66
C THR A 333 13.48 32.08 0.38
N CYS A 334 12.77 31.03 -0.06
CA CYS A 334 12.18 30.08 0.88
C CYS A 334 13.25 29.31 1.69
N GLY A 335 14.48 29.17 1.16
CA GLY A 335 15.60 28.58 1.89
C GLY A 335 16.01 29.39 3.12
N ARG A 336 15.54 30.64 3.21
CA ARG A 336 15.82 31.58 4.30
C ARG A 336 14.60 31.85 5.18
N VAL A 337 13.40 31.94 4.61
CA VAL A 337 12.22 32.47 5.30
C VAL A 337 11.06 31.49 5.43
N CYS A 338 11.16 30.27 4.89
CA CYS A 338 10.09 29.28 4.98
C CYS A 338 9.97 28.70 6.40
N HIS A 339 8.73 28.45 6.81
CA HIS A 339 8.39 27.80 8.08
C HIS A 339 8.50 26.27 8.05
N HIS A 340 9.01 25.72 6.94
CA HIS A 340 9.39 24.31 6.77
C HIS A 340 8.37 23.27 7.26
N PRO A 341 7.09 23.34 6.84
CA PRO A 341 6.07 22.36 7.25
C PRO A 341 6.43 20.93 6.82
N CYS A 342 7.20 20.83 5.73
CA CYS A 342 7.77 19.59 5.22
C CYS A 342 8.72 18.88 6.20
N GLU A 343 9.43 19.63 7.05
CA GLU A 343 10.28 19.07 8.11
C GLU A 343 9.43 18.55 9.27
N GLY A 344 8.33 19.22 9.60
CA GLY A 344 7.39 18.81 10.66
C GLY A 344 6.74 17.44 10.40
N ALA A 345 6.47 17.11 9.14
CA ALA A 345 5.91 15.81 8.75
C ALA A 345 6.96 14.77 8.32
N CYS A 346 8.26 15.12 8.36
CA CYS A 346 9.33 14.28 7.86
C CYS A 346 9.41 12.95 8.63
N THR A 347 9.33 11.83 7.92
CA THR A 347 9.46 10.48 8.52
C THR A 347 10.77 10.28 9.29
N ARG A 348 11.85 10.96 8.92
CA ARG A 348 13.13 10.86 9.64
C ARG A 348 13.02 11.33 11.10
N GLY A 349 12.11 12.28 11.39
CA GLY A 349 11.84 12.74 12.75
C GLY A 349 11.32 11.64 13.69
N ASP A 350 10.78 10.55 13.15
CA ASP A 350 10.35 9.39 13.96
C ASP A 350 11.54 8.51 14.41
N VAL A 351 12.76 8.76 13.90
CA VAL A 351 14.01 8.05 14.26
C VAL A 351 14.93 8.95 15.09
N ASP A 352 15.19 10.16 14.60
CA ASP A 352 16.01 11.16 15.28
C ASP A 352 15.49 12.60 15.05
N GLN A 353 16.10 13.38 14.16
CA GLN A 353 15.70 14.73 13.81
C GLN A 353 15.30 14.78 12.35
N PRO A 354 14.33 15.63 11.96
CA PRO A 354 13.93 15.75 10.57
C PRO A 354 15.13 16.14 9.68
N MET A 355 14.97 15.86 8.37
CA MET A 355 15.92 16.32 7.37
C MET A 355 15.99 17.85 7.39
N ALA A 356 17.17 18.42 7.18
CA ALA A 356 17.39 19.85 7.10
C ALA A 356 17.00 20.40 5.71
N ILE A 357 15.77 20.10 5.29
CA ILE A 357 15.20 20.39 3.97
C ILE A 357 15.42 21.87 3.61
N GLN A 358 15.12 22.78 4.55
CA GLN A 358 15.29 24.22 4.33
C GLN A 358 16.71 24.56 3.85
N TYR A 359 17.72 24.03 4.55
CA TYR A 359 19.12 24.32 4.26
C TYR A 359 19.64 23.59 3.02
N LEU A 360 19.10 22.40 2.73
CA LEU A 360 19.44 21.66 1.51
C LEU A 360 19.01 22.41 0.25
N HIS A 361 17.76 22.89 0.20
CA HIS A 361 17.31 23.65 -0.98
C HIS A 361 17.86 25.08 -1.01
N ARG A 362 18.24 25.65 0.14
CA ARG A 362 19.02 26.89 0.19
C ARG A 362 20.38 26.71 -0.50
N TYR A 363 21.16 25.70 -0.11
CA TYR A 363 22.45 25.40 -0.74
C TYR A 363 22.30 25.22 -2.25
N LEU A 364 21.30 24.44 -2.66
CA LEU A 364 20.98 24.19 -4.05
C LEU A 364 20.70 25.49 -4.83
N ALA A 365 19.97 26.42 -4.21
CA ALA A 365 19.62 27.69 -4.82
C ALA A 365 20.82 28.64 -4.91
N ASP A 366 21.59 28.76 -3.83
CA ASP A 366 22.78 29.62 -3.78
C ASP A 366 23.81 29.15 -4.83
N LEU A 367 24.03 27.83 -4.92
CA LEU A 367 24.90 27.23 -5.94
C LEU A 367 24.46 27.54 -7.38
N ASP A 368 23.15 27.51 -7.64
CA ASP A 368 22.58 27.85 -8.96
C ASP A 368 22.74 29.34 -9.27
N LEU A 369 22.42 30.21 -8.31
CA LEU A 369 22.46 31.67 -8.46
C LEU A 369 23.87 32.25 -8.58
N ASP A 370 24.86 31.59 -7.97
CA ASP A 370 26.27 32.00 -8.07
C ASP A 370 26.99 31.36 -9.26
N SER A 371 26.32 30.46 -10.00
CA SER A 371 26.87 29.90 -11.23
C SER A 371 26.83 30.91 -12.39
N ASP A 372 27.74 30.77 -13.35
CA ASP A 372 27.75 31.61 -14.56
C ASP A 372 26.48 31.46 -15.42
N ASN A 373 25.78 30.32 -15.27
CA ASN A 373 24.61 29.95 -16.06
C ASN A 373 23.51 29.39 -15.13
N PRO A 374 22.83 30.23 -14.33
CA PRO A 374 21.74 29.82 -13.47
C PRO A 374 20.61 29.20 -14.29
N TYR A 375 19.91 28.22 -13.73
CA TYR A 375 18.81 27.56 -14.41
C TYR A 375 17.70 28.54 -14.78
N LEU A 376 17.51 28.73 -16.08
CA LEU A 376 16.43 29.46 -16.69
C LEU A 376 15.44 28.46 -17.30
N PRO A 377 14.16 28.46 -16.89
CA PRO A 377 13.17 27.58 -17.49
C PRO A 377 12.96 27.86 -18.97
N GLU A 378 12.78 26.80 -19.76
CA GLU A 378 12.48 26.90 -21.18
C GLU A 378 11.02 27.30 -21.40
N ILE A 379 10.80 28.28 -22.29
CA ILE A 379 9.46 28.72 -22.69
C ILE A 379 9.19 28.15 -24.08
N PRO A 380 8.32 27.12 -24.21
CA PRO A 380 8.22 26.33 -25.43
C PRO A 380 7.61 27.11 -26.61
N HIS A 381 6.74 28.08 -26.35
CA HIS A 381 6.14 28.95 -27.37
C HIS A 381 5.70 30.27 -26.75
N LYS A 382 5.67 31.34 -27.55
CA LYS A 382 5.13 32.65 -27.14
C LYS A 382 3.69 32.79 -27.60
N ARG A 383 2.84 33.32 -26.74
CA ARG A 383 1.42 33.61 -26.97
C ARG A 383 1.19 35.10 -27.19
N LYS A 384 0.10 35.46 -27.87
CA LYS A 384 -0.27 36.87 -28.12
C LYS A 384 -1.05 37.47 -26.96
N GLU A 385 -1.70 36.60 -26.19
CA GLU A 385 -2.55 36.92 -25.06
C GLU A 385 -1.74 37.55 -23.93
N LYS A 386 -2.25 38.68 -23.42
CA LYS A 386 -1.62 39.46 -22.36
C LYS A 386 -2.33 39.24 -21.02
N VAL A 387 -1.56 39.13 -19.94
CA VAL A 387 -2.07 39.03 -18.57
C VAL A 387 -1.46 40.14 -17.70
N ALA A 388 -2.31 40.87 -16.98
CA ALA A 388 -1.89 41.91 -16.06
C ALA A 388 -1.88 41.35 -14.63
N ILE A 389 -0.85 41.68 -13.87
CA ILE A 389 -0.72 41.28 -12.47
C ILE A 389 -0.48 42.52 -11.63
N ILE A 390 -1.24 42.67 -10.54
CA ILE A 390 -1.09 43.78 -9.59
C ILE A 390 -0.35 43.28 -8.36
N GLY A 391 0.81 43.85 -8.09
CA GLY A 391 1.71 43.49 -6.99
C GLY A 391 2.78 42.49 -7.40
N SER A 392 4.04 42.82 -7.10
CA SER A 392 5.21 41.97 -7.32
C SER A 392 5.60 41.15 -6.09
N GLY A 393 4.63 40.85 -5.21
CA GLY A 393 4.81 39.94 -4.08
C GLY A 393 4.94 38.46 -4.50
N PRO A 394 5.07 37.53 -3.54
CA PRO A 394 5.28 36.11 -3.83
C PRO A 394 4.17 35.48 -4.68
N ALA A 395 2.90 35.82 -4.41
CA ALA A 395 1.77 35.35 -5.20
C ALA A 395 1.80 35.91 -6.64
N GLY A 396 2.01 37.22 -6.80
CA GLY A 396 2.06 37.89 -8.10
C GLY A 396 3.19 37.39 -8.98
N LEU A 397 4.41 37.31 -8.45
CA LEU A 397 5.57 36.80 -9.19
C LEU A 397 5.43 35.31 -9.53
N THR A 398 4.82 34.50 -8.64
CA THR A 398 4.59 33.09 -8.93
C THR A 398 3.54 32.90 -10.01
N ALA A 399 2.45 33.66 -9.98
CA ALA A 399 1.48 33.65 -11.07
C ALA A 399 2.15 34.05 -12.40
N ALA A 400 2.99 35.08 -12.37
CA ALA A 400 3.75 35.51 -13.54
C ALA A 400 4.68 34.42 -14.08
N TYR A 401 5.41 33.74 -13.19
CA TYR A 401 6.30 32.64 -13.52
C TYR A 401 5.57 31.52 -14.27
N TYR A 402 4.45 31.03 -13.75
CA TYR A 402 3.69 29.95 -14.37
C TYR A 402 2.98 30.35 -15.66
N LEU A 403 2.48 31.59 -15.73
CA LEU A 403 1.90 32.12 -16.97
C LEU A 403 2.97 32.30 -18.06
N ALA A 404 4.17 32.77 -17.70
CA ALA A 404 5.29 32.88 -18.62
C ALA A 404 5.75 31.50 -19.14
N LEU A 405 5.78 30.47 -18.29
CA LEU A 405 6.03 29.07 -18.71
C LEU A 405 5.02 28.57 -19.75
N LYS A 406 3.76 29.02 -19.65
CA LYS A 406 2.69 28.73 -20.62
C LYS A 406 2.71 29.67 -21.84
N GLY A 407 3.69 30.57 -21.93
CA GLY A 407 3.95 31.43 -23.07
C GLY A 407 3.25 32.79 -23.06
N TYR A 408 2.47 33.13 -22.03
CA TYR A 408 1.74 34.39 -21.96
C TYR A 408 2.66 35.61 -21.86
N GLN A 409 2.21 36.75 -22.40
CA GLN A 409 2.86 38.04 -22.18
C GLN A 409 2.37 38.63 -20.86
N VAL A 410 3.25 38.67 -19.86
CA VAL A 410 2.87 39.07 -18.50
C VAL A 410 3.51 40.41 -18.14
N THR A 411 2.69 41.35 -17.66
CA THR A 411 3.16 42.60 -17.06
C THR A 411 2.70 42.68 -15.61
N ILE A 412 3.63 42.89 -14.70
CA ILE A 412 3.37 43.16 -13.28
C ILE A 412 3.43 44.67 -13.04
N PHE A 413 2.42 45.21 -12.38
CA PHE A 413 2.36 46.59 -11.91
C PHE A 413 2.55 46.63 -10.40
N GLU A 414 3.65 47.24 -9.96
CA GLU A 414 4.08 47.32 -8.57
C GLU A 414 4.00 48.76 -8.06
N LYS A 415 3.29 48.96 -6.95
CA LYS A 415 3.09 50.28 -6.32
C LYS A 415 4.40 50.84 -5.76
N LEU A 416 5.24 49.99 -5.20
CA LEU A 416 6.50 50.37 -4.55
C LEU A 416 7.60 50.66 -5.58
N PRO A 417 8.66 51.41 -5.18
CA PRO A 417 9.82 51.63 -6.04
C PRO A 417 10.70 50.38 -6.23
N VAL A 418 10.46 49.33 -5.45
CA VAL A 418 11.23 48.07 -5.43
C VAL A 418 10.34 46.88 -5.77
N LYS A 419 10.94 45.82 -6.31
CA LYS A 419 10.27 44.56 -6.66
C LYS A 419 10.28 43.59 -5.47
N GLY A 420 9.33 42.68 -5.40
CA GLY A 420 9.28 41.61 -4.39
C GLY A 420 8.20 41.79 -3.31
N GLY A 421 7.45 42.89 -3.34
CA GLY A 421 6.37 43.19 -2.39
C GLY A 421 6.81 43.02 -0.94
N MET A 422 5.99 42.36 -0.12
CA MET A 422 6.30 42.09 1.30
C MET A 422 7.59 41.28 1.54
N MET A 423 8.10 40.50 0.57
CA MET A 423 9.41 39.87 0.73
C MET A 423 10.54 40.91 0.79
N ALA A 424 10.42 41.98 -0.01
CA ALA A 424 11.42 43.04 -0.11
C ALA A 424 11.29 44.12 0.96
N VAL A 425 10.10 44.33 1.53
CA VAL A 425 9.88 45.42 2.51
C VAL A 425 9.38 44.96 3.88
N GLY A 426 8.86 43.74 3.99
CA GLY A 426 8.34 43.18 5.23
C GLY A 426 9.31 42.25 5.94
N ILE A 427 10.14 41.52 5.20
CA ILE A 427 11.14 40.62 5.78
C ILE A 427 12.46 41.37 5.91
N PRO A 428 13.08 41.47 7.10
CA PRO A 428 14.35 42.17 7.27
C PRO A 428 15.50 41.57 6.45
N GLU A 429 16.44 42.42 6.03
CA GLU A 429 17.56 42.03 5.16
C GLU A 429 18.52 41.01 5.80
N TYR A 430 18.63 40.98 7.14
CA TYR A 430 19.42 39.97 7.86
C TYR A 430 18.84 38.55 7.78
N ARG A 431 17.57 38.42 7.35
CA ARG A 431 16.92 37.13 7.05
C ARG A 431 16.87 36.88 5.54
N LEU A 432 16.50 37.91 4.77
CA LEU A 432 16.39 37.82 3.32
C LEU A 432 17.19 38.94 2.64
N PRO A 433 18.46 38.64 2.26
CA PRO A 433 19.30 39.59 1.55
C PRO A 433 18.65 40.10 0.26
N ARG A 434 18.74 41.41 0.01
CA ARG A 434 18.06 42.05 -1.13
C ARG A 434 18.64 41.67 -2.47
N ASP A 435 19.94 41.41 -2.52
CA ASP A 435 20.64 40.94 -3.72
C ASP A 435 20.18 39.53 -4.12
N ILE A 436 19.99 38.62 -3.16
CA ILE A 436 19.48 37.26 -3.40
C ILE A 436 18.06 37.31 -3.94
N LEU A 437 17.17 38.08 -3.31
CA LEU A 437 15.80 38.26 -3.81
C LEU A 437 15.79 38.87 -5.22
N ALA A 438 16.62 39.88 -5.47
CA ALA A 438 16.75 40.49 -6.79
C ALA A 438 17.26 39.51 -7.86
N LYS A 439 18.21 38.62 -7.52
CA LYS A 439 18.69 37.57 -8.43
C LYS A 439 17.54 36.61 -8.84
N GLU A 440 16.72 36.15 -7.89
CA GLU A 440 15.57 35.27 -8.20
C GLU A 440 14.49 35.97 -9.03
N ILE A 441 14.15 37.22 -8.69
CA ILE A 441 13.22 38.03 -9.50
C ILE A 441 13.78 38.24 -10.92
N GLY A 442 15.08 38.47 -11.04
CA GLY A 442 15.76 38.64 -12.32
C GLY A 442 15.64 37.41 -13.24
N ILE A 443 15.48 36.19 -12.70
CA ILE A 443 15.18 34.99 -13.51
C ILE A 443 13.80 35.11 -14.14
N ILE A 444 12.80 35.57 -13.39
CA ILE A 444 11.43 35.78 -13.89
C ILE A 444 11.41 36.87 -14.97
N GLU A 445 12.21 37.92 -14.82
CA GLU A 445 12.38 38.95 -15.86
C GLU A 445 13.06 38.41 -17.11
N LYS A 446 14.10 37.56 -16.97
CA LYS A 446 14.76 36.88 -18.09
C LYS A 446 13.82 35.92 -18.84
N MET A 447 12.75 35.44 -18.20
CA MET A 447 11.67 34.70 -18.86
C MET A 447 10.76 35.61 -19.73
N GLY A 448 10.94 36.93 -19.67
CA GLY A 448 10.17 37.89 -20.47
C GLY A 448 8.99 38.52 -19.74
N VAL A 449 8.90 38.37 -18.41
CA VAL A 449 7.94 39.10 -17.59
C VAL A 449 8.40 40.54 -17.41
N GLU A 450 7.53 41.50 -17.72
CA GLU A 450 7.79 42.92 -17.51
C GLU A 450 7.31 43.33 -16.12
N ILE A 451 8.14 44.05 -15.35
CA ILE A 451 7.76 44.54 -14.01
C ILE A 451 7.91 46.06 -13.97
N LYS A 452 6.78 46.77 -13.83
CA LYS A 452 6.71 48.24 -13.74
C LYS A 452 6.51 48.67 -12.30
N THR A 453 7.56 49.22 -11.68
CA THR A 453 7.51 49.79 -10.33
C THR A 453 6.89 51.19 -10.33
N ASN A 454 6.60 51.73 -9.15
CA ASN A 454 5.93 53.03 -8.97
C ASN A 454 4.62 53.17 -9.76
N THR A 455 3.86 52.08 -9.91
CA THR A 455 2.59 52.05 -10.63
C THR A 455 1.49 51.49 -9.74
N ALA A 456 0.65 52.37 -9.19
CA ALA A 456 -0.44 52.00 -8.29
C ALA A 456 -1.73 51.68 -9.07
N PHE A 457 -2.32 50.52 -8.78
CA PHE A 457 -3.63 50.14 -9.33
C PHE A 457 -4.75 50.98 -8.71
N GLY A 458 -5.69 51.43 -9.54
CA GLY A 458 -6.75 52.37 -9.17
C GLY A 458 -6.34 53.85 -9.28
N LYS A 459 -5.06 54.15 -9.48
CA LYS A 459 -4.55 55.53 -9.67
C LYS A 459 -3.82 55.70 -11.00
N ASP A 460 -2.75 54.93 -11.21
CA ASP A 460 -1.89 55.03 -12.40
C ASP A 460 -2.34 54.07 -13.50
N VAL A 461 -2.88 52.90 -13.12
CA VAL A 461 -3.50 51.92 -14.03
C VAL A 461 -4.85 51.48 -13.48
N THR A 462 -5.83 51.30 -14.37
CA THR A 462 -7.21 50.92 -14.03
C THR A 462 -7.62 49.63 -14.73
N ALA A 463 -8.59 48.91 -14.17
CA ALA A 463 -9.13 47.69 -14.75
C ALA A 463 -9.67 47.93 -16.17
N GLU A 464 -10.38 49.03 -16.38
CA GLU A 464 -10.91 49.42 -17.69
C GLU A 464 -9.79 49.78 -18.68
N GLY A 465 -8.75 50.49 -18.23
CA GLY A 465 -7.59 50.84 -19.05
C GLY A 465 -6.84 49.60 -19.53
N LEU A 466 -6.54 48.67 -18.62
CA LEU A 466 -5.88 47.40 -18.95
C LEU A 466 -6.72 46.58 -19.94
N LYS A 467 -8.04 46.55 -19.78
CA LYS A 467 -8.92 45.86 -20.73
C LYS A 467 -8.87 46.49 -22.12
N LYS A 468 -8.82 47.83 -22.23
CA LYS A 468 -8.64 48.55 -23.50
C LYS A 468 -7.27 48.30 -24.16
N GLU A 469 -6.23 48.09 -23.36
CA GLU A 469 -4.88 47.73 -23.84
C GLU A 469 -4.74 46.27 -24.30
N GLY A 470 -5.81 45.48 -24.19
CA GLY A 470 -5.89 44.11 -24.69
C GLY A 470 -5.46 43.03 -23.69
N TYR A 471 -5.40 43.34 -22.39
CA TYR A 471 -5.21 42.33 -21.34
C TYR A 471 -6.46 41.46 -21.20
N GLN A 472 -6.29 40.14 -21.23
CA GLN A 472 -7.39 39.18 -21.22
C GLN A 472 -7.77 38.70 -19.81
N ALA A 473 -6.84 38.78 -18.87
CA ALA A 473 -7.05 38.46 -17.46
C ALA A 473 -6.26 39.43 -16.57
N LEU A 474 -6.78 39.65 -15.38
CA LEU A 474 -6.18 40.47 -14.32
C LEU A 474 -6.03 39.61 -13.06
N PHE A 475 -4.82 39.55 -12.49
CA PHE A 475 -4.57 38.95 -11.19
C PHE A 475 -4.21 40.00 -10.15
N ILE A 476 -4.87 40.00 -9.00
CA ILE A 476 -4.61 40.92 -7.89
C ILE A 476 -3.92 40.16 -6.76
N GLY A 477 -2.61 40.42 -6.59
CA GLY A 477 -1.74 39.82 -5.58
C GLY A 477 -1.04 40.89 -4.74
N THR A 478 -1.80 41.88 -4.27
CA THR A 478 -1.28 43.07 -3.57
C THR A 478 -0.77 42.80 -2.16
N GLY A 479 -1.16 41.67 -1.54
CA GLY A 479 -0.77 41.33 -0.16
C GLY A 479 -1.38 42.25 0.90
N LEU A 480 -0.85 42.19 2.13
CA LEU A 480 -1.32 42.99 3.27
C LEU A 480 -0.28 44.04 3.67
N HIS A 481 -0.34 45.17 2.99
CA HIS A 481 0.58 46.29 3.19
C HIS A 481 0.10 47.30 4.26
N GLY A 482 -1.15 47.21 4.75
CA GLY A 482 -1.62 48.02 5.86
C GLY A 482 -1.28 47.42 7.22
N SER A 483 -1.35 48.24 8.27
CA SER A 483 -1.32 47.81 9.67
C SER A 483 -2.71 47.86 10.28
N ARG A 484 -2.92 47.05 11.33
CA ARG A 484 -4.11 47.16 12.19
C ARG A 484 -3.84 48.11 13.35
N GLU A 485 -4.87 48.84 13.74
CA GLU A 485 -4.89 49.72 14.90
C GLU A 485 -5.42 48.96 16.14
N LEU A 486 -4.89 49.28 17.32
CA LEU A 486 -5.31 48.76 18.63
C LEU A 486 -6.68 49.30 19.05
N GLY A 487 -7.03 50.50 18.61
CA GLY A 487 -8.28 51.17 18.98
C GLY A 487 -8.32 51.63 20.44
N VAL A 488 -7.16 51.89 21.04
CA VAL A 488 -7.04 52.36 22.44
C VAL A 488 -6.74 53.86 22.51
N PRO A 489 -7.12 54.56 23.60
CA PRO A 489 -6.86 55.99 23.74
C PRO A 489 -5.37 56.34 23.57
N GLY A 490 -5.09 57.39 22.80
CA GLY A 490 -3.74 57.93 22.61
C GLY A 490 -2.92 57.32 21.46
N GLU A 491 -3.50 56.43 20.64
CA GLU A 491 -2.78 55.72 19.55
C GLU A 491 -2.19 56.62 18.45
N ASN A 492 -2.68 57.86 18.33
CA ASN A 492 -2.22 58.84 17.32
C ASN A 492 -1.12 59.81 17.83
N MET A 493 -0.54 59.56 19.02
CA MET A 493 0.55 60.40 19.55
C MET A 493 1.85 60.26 18.73
N LYS A 494 2.65 61.33 18.68
CA LYS A 494 3.98 61.31 18.08
C LYS A 494 4.89 60.34 18.85
N GLY A 495 5.63 59.49 18.15
CA GLY A 495 6.47 58.44 18.74
C GLY A 495 5.84 57.04 18.70
N ILE A 496 4.59 56.92 18.24
CA ILE A 496 3.93 55.64 17.96
C ILE A 496 4.08 55.34 16.47
N LEU A 497 4.58 54.14 16.14
CA LEU A 497 4.83 53.67 14.79
C LEU A 497 4.01 52.41 14.50
N SER A 498 3.60 52.27 13.23
CA SER A 498 3.02 51.03 12.70
C SER A 498 4.14 50.05 12.33
N GLY A 499 4.03 48.79 12.75
CA GLY A 499 5.09 47.79 12.56
C GLY A 499 5.39 47.50 11.08
N VAL A 500 4.35 47.41 10.24
CA VAL A 500 4.53 47.18 8.78
C VAL A 500 5.20 48.38 8.13
N ASP A 501 4.80 49.60 8.48
CA ASP A 501 5.39 50.82 7.92
C ASP A 501 6.82 51.02 8.42
N PHE A 502 7.10 50.68 9.68
CA PHE A 502 8.43 50.69 10.25
C PHE A 502 9.37 49.80 9.44
N LEU A 503 9.05 48.50 9.30
CA LEU A 503 9.87 47.55 8.54
C LEU A 503 10.05 47.98 7.08
N ARG A 504 8.98 48.49 6.46
CA ARG A 504 9.01 49.00 5.09
C ARG A 504 9.94 50.19 4.94
N ASN A 505 9.79 51.18 5.80
CA ASN A 505 10.58 52.41 5.72
C ASN A 505 12.07 52.12 5.97
N VAL A 506 12.41 51.24 6.93
CA VAL A 506 13.78 50.77 7.13
C VAL A 506 14.30 50.07 5.88
N SER A 507 13.52 49.15 5.31
CA SER A 507 13.90 48.40 4.11
C SER A 507 14.07 49.27 2.86
N LEU A 508 13.37 50.40 2.79
CA LEU A 508 13.51 51.39 1.72
C LEU A 508 14.65 52.40 1.97
N GLY A 509 15.42 52.22 3.05
CA GLY A 509 16.56 53.08 3.39
C GLY A 509 16.14 54.47 3.87
N LYS A 510 14.93 54.62 4.42
CA LYS A 510 14.52 55.88 5.05
C LYS A 510 15.09 55.95 6.47
N ASP A 511 15.59 57.11 6.84
CA ASP A 511 15.98 57.38 8.22
C ASP A 511 14.73 57.40 9.11
N ILE A 512 14.68 56.49 10.09
CA ILE A 512 13.64 56.43 11.10
C ILE A 512 14.25 56.79 12.44
N ASP A 513 13.70 57.83 13.07
CA ASP A 513 14.06 58.22 14.43
C ASP A 513 13.47 57.20 15.41
N VAL A 514 14.32 56.35 15.98
CA VAL A 514 13.97 55.37 17.01
C VAL A 514 14.71 55.76 18.29
N GLY A 515 13.95 55.97 19.36
CA GLY A 515 14.51 56.32 20.67
C GLY A 515 15.33 55.18 21.30
N LYS A 516 15.89 55.42 22.49
CA LYS A 516 16.75 54.44 23.16
C LYS A 516 15.97 53.32 23.83
N GLU A 517 14.80 53.65 24.40
CA GLU A 517 13.85 52.69 24.96
C GLU A 517 12.67 52.46 24.01
N VAL A 518 12.57 51.26 23.44
CA VAL A 518 11.56 50.91 22.43
C VAL A 518 10.64 49.81 22.96
N LEU A 519 9.33 50.03 22.80
CA LEU A 519 8.31 49.05 23.13
C LEU A 519 7.67 48.51 21.86
N VAL A 520 7.63 47.19 21.68
CA VAL A 520 6.98 46.53 20.53
C VAL A 520 5.76 45.78 21.02
N ILE A 521 4.56 46.12 20.53
CA ILE A 521 3.32 45.45 20.94
C ILE A 521 2.94 44.40 19.88
N GLY A 522 3.03 43.12 20.26
CA GLY A 522 2.65 41.99 19.41
C GLY A 522 3.40 40.70 19.77
N GLY A 523 2.76 39.54 19.53
CA GLY A 523 3.33 38.21 19.83
C GLY A 523 3.72 37.37 18.61
N GLY A 524 3.52 37.87 17.39
CA GLY A 524 3.78 37.14 16.14
C GLY A 524 5.16 37.37 15.53
N ASN A 525 5.49 36.65 14.45
CA ASN A 525 6.79 36.75 13.76
C ASN A 525 7.13 38.19 13.32
N VAL A 526 6.13 38.97 12.89
CA VAL A 526 6.34 40.40 12.53
C VAL A 526 6.81 41.21 13.74
N ALA A 527 6.28 40.96 14.94
CA ALA A 527 6.71 41.66 16.14
C ALA A 527 8.16 41.34 16.51
N VAL A 528 8.58 40.09 16.31
CA VAL A 528 9.99 39.68 16.48
C VAL A 528 10.90 40.40 15.48
N ASP A 529 10.54 40.43 14.21
CA ASP A 529 11.29 41.14 13.18
C ASP A 529 11.35 42.65 13.45
N VAL A 530 10.26 43.26 13.92
CA VAL A 530 10.22 44.67 14.36
C VAL A 530 11.18 44.91 15.52
N ALA A 531 11.17 44.07 16.56
CA ALA A 531 12.02 44.22 17.73
C ALA A 531 13.51 44.09 17.39
N LEU A 532 13.86 43.07 16.60
CA LEU A 532 15.24 42.86 16.14
C LEU A 532 15.71 43.95 15.17
N THR A 533 14.82 44.50 14.35
CA THR A 533 15.12 45.64 13.49
C THR A 533 15.32 46.92 14.30
N ALA A 534 14.48 47.19 15.32
CA ALA A 534 14.63 48.32 16.22
C ALA A 534 16.01 48.33 16.92
N LYS A 535 16.48 47.17 17.39
CA LYS A 535 17.84 46.99 17.94
C LYS A 535 18.96 47.41 16.97
N ARG A 536 18.75 47.22 15.65
CA ARG A 536 19.76 47.47 14.61
C ARG A 536 19.81 48.93 14.19
N VAL A 537 18.68 49.64 14.26
CA VAL A 537 18.57 51.04 13.81
C VAL A 537 18.73 52.08 14.93
N GLY A 538 18.87 51.66 16.19
CA GLY A 538 19.22 52.59 17.28
C GLY A 538 18.70 52.23 18.68
N GLY A 539 17.75 51.30 18.79
CA GLY A 539 17.17 50.91 20.08
C GLY A 539 18.17 50.19 21.00
N GLU A 540 18.48 50.77 22.16
CA GLU A 540 19.38 50.18 23.15
C GLU A 540 18.66 49.15 24.02
N LYS A 541 17.46 49.51 24.51
CA LYS A 541 16.57 48.67 25.31
C LYS A 541 15.28 48.45 24.52
N VAL A 542 15.05 47.21 24.09
CA VAL A 542 13.86 46.82 23.33
C VAL A 542 13.08 45.79 24.11
N THR A 543 11.82 46.09 24.39
CA THR A 543 10.89 45.24 25.13
C THR A 543 9.71 44.91 24.23
N MET A 544 9.46 43.63 23.99
CA MET A 544 8.30 43.13 23.27
C MET A 544 7.22 42.75 24.27
N VAL A 545 5.99 43.21 24.06
CA VAL A 545 4.85 42.97 24.94
C VAL A 545 3.73 42.29 24.16
N CYS A 546 3.23 41.18 24.68
CA CYS A 546 2.16 40.43 24.03
C CYS A 546 1.12 39.92 25.04
N LEU A 547 -0.09 39.67 24.54
CA LEU A 547 -1.23 39.22 25.34
C LEU A 547 -1.18 37.71 25.63
N GLU A 548 -0.46 36.97 24.79
CA GLU A 548 -0.25 35.53 24.87
C GLU A 548 0.73 35.17 25.99
N LYS A 549 0.50 34.00 26.61
CA LYS A 549 1.55 33.32 27.37
C LYS A 549 2.67 32.87 26.45
N ARG A 550 3.84 32.54 27.00
CA ARG A 550 5.01 32.18 26.19
C ARG A 550 4.72 30.99 25.25
N GLU A 551 3.92 30.03 25.71
CA GLU A 551 3.54 28.82 24.97
C GLU A 551 2.43 29.07 23.94
N GLU A 552 1.74 30.21 24.03
CA GLU A 552 0.63 30.60 23.15
C GLU A 552 1.05 31.62 22.08
N MET A 553 2.31 32.11 22.13
CA MET A 553 2.81 33.10 21.18
C MET A 553 2.73 32.58 19.73
N PRO A 554 2.18 33.36 18.78
CA PRO A 554 2.14 32.97 17.38
C PRO A 554 3.52 32.92 16.69
N ALA A 555 4.53 33.60 17.24
CA ALA A 555 5.88 33.57 16.71
C ALA A 555 6.53 32.19 16.85
N TRP A 556 7.32 31.78 15.86
CA TRP A 556 8.01 30.50 15.92
C TRP A 556 9.10 30.50 16.98
N ASP A 557 9.27 29.39 17.69
CA ASP A 557 10.18 29.29 18.83
C ASP A 557 11.63 29.65 18.52
N TYR A 558 12.10 29.36 17.31
CA TYR A 558 13.46 29.71 16.89
C TYR A 558 13.64 31.21 16.67
N GLU A 559 12.61 31.95 16.24
CA GLU A 559 12.67 33.41 16.11
C GLU A 559 12.62 34.07 17.49
N VAL A 560 11.80 33.54 18.40
CA VAL A 560 11.77 34.00 19.80
C VAL A 560 13.13 33.76 20.47
N ALA A 561 13.76 32.61 20.23
CA ALA A 561 15.10 32.33 20.73
C ALA A 561 16.15 33.34 20.20
N GLU A 562 16.10 33.69 18.92
CA GLU A 562 16.97 34.72 18.32
C GLU A 562 16.75 36.10 18.97
N ALA A 563 15.50 36.49 19.25
CA ALA A 563 15.18 37.72 19.96
C ALA A 563 15.78 37.76 21.37
N LEU A 564 15.66 36.66 22.12
CA LEU A 564 16.21 36.52 23.47
C LEU A 564 17.75 36.52 23.46
N GLU A 565 18.40 35.88 22.48
CA GLU A 565 19.86 35.93 22.30
C GLU A 565 20.38 37.36 22.14
N GLU A 566 19.63 38.22 21.43
CA GLU A 566 19.96 39.64 21.24
C GLU A 566 19.47 40.55 22.39
N LYS A 567 19.02 39.95 23.49
CA LYS A 567 18.52 40.62 24.70
C LYS A 567 17.32 41.53 24.40
N VAL A 568 16.39 41.07 23.58
CA VAL A 568 15.02 41.62 23.56
C VAL A 568 14.30 41.06 24.77
N GLU A 569 13.77 41.93 25.63
CA GLU A 569 12.95 41.51 26.75
C GLU A 569 11.55 41.16 26.24
N ILE A 570 10.97 40.06 26.70
CA ILE A 570 9.61 39.64 26.30
C ILE A 570 8.72 39.60 27.54
N VAL A 571 7.66 40.40 27.51
CA VAL A 571 6.67 40.49 28.57
C VAL A 571 5.35 39.93 28.07
N ASN A 572 5.00 38.75 28.57
CA ASN A 572 3.80 38.01 28.22
C ASN A 572 2.59 38.43 29.06
N SER A 573 1.40 38.06 28.61
CA SER A 573 0.13 38.21 29.34
C SER A 573 -0.25 39.65 29.69
N LEU A 574 0.09 40.62 28.84
CA LEU A 574 -0.31 42.03 28.97
C LEU A 574 -1.03 42.53 27.72
N GLY A 575 -2.20 43.15 27.90
CA GLY A 575 -2.94 43.85 26.85
C GLY A 575 -2.87 45.36 27.02
N PRO A 576 -2.73 46.16 25.95
CA PRO A 576 -2.67 47.61 26.05
C PRO A 576 -4.04 48.18 26.48
N LYS A 577 -4.02 49.13 27.42
CA LYS A 577 -5.21 49.86 27.87
C LYS A 577 -5.26 51.27 27.27
N GLN A 578 -4.14 52.00 27.29
CA GLN A 578 -4.00 53.33 26.69
C GLN A 578 -2.52 53.72 26.53
N PHE A 579 -2.24 54.62 25.60
CA PHE A 579 -0.93 55.26 25.47
C PHE A 579 -0.81 56.45 26.42
N VAL A 580 0.34 56.60 27.08
CA VAL A 580 0.59 57.68 28.05
C VAL A 580 1.65 58.65 27.49
N GLY A 581 1.44 59.95 27.69
CA GLY A 581 2.27 60.98 27.09
C GLY A 581 1.92 62.40 27.52
N LYS A 582 2.78 63.37 27.19
CA LYS A 582 2.56 64.81 27.40
C LYS A 582 2.68 65.53 26.06
N GLU A 583 1.86 66.57 25.84
CA GLU A 583 1.92 67.41 24.63
C GLU A 583 1.85 66.62 23.30
N ASN A 584 1.06 65.54 23.28
CA ASN A 584 0.90 64.63 22.13
C ASN A 584 2.18 63.85 21.74
N ILE A 585 3.14 63.71 22.66
CA ILE A 585 4.33 62.86 22.52
C ILE A 585 4.18 61.65 23.44
N CYS A 586 4.29 60.44 22.87
CA CYS A 586 4.22 59.19 23.62
C CYS A 586 5.44 59.06 24.55
N ALA A 587 5.20 58.65 25.79
CA ALA A 587 6.23 58.37 26.80
C ALA A 587 6.12 56.93 27.35
N GLY A 588 5.17 56.14 26.86
CA GLY A 588 4.94 54.77 27.31
C GLY A 588 3.52 54.27 27.05
N VAL A 589 3.21 53.10 27.58
CA VAL A 589 1.89 52.45 27.47
C VAL A 589 1.49 51.87 28.82
N GLU A 590 0.22 52.12 29.20
CA GLU A 590 -0.42 51.44 30.32
C GLU A 590 -1.06 50.15 29.81
N PHE A 591 -0.72 49.03 30.44
CA PHE A 591 -1.22 47.70 30.16
C PHE A 591 -2.14 47.22 31.28
N LYS A 592 -2.99 46.26 30.94
CA LYS A 592 -3.81 45.46 31.85
C LYS A 592 -3.46 43.98 31.69
N ARG A 593 -3.52 43.21 32.79
CA ARG A 593 -3.19 41.79 32.75
C ARG A 593 -4.19 41.01 31.90
N CYS A 594 -3.70 40.24 30.94
CA CYS A 594 -4.48 39.31 30.14
C CYS A 594 -4.56 37.96 30.86
N ALA A 595 -5.76 37.59 31.32
CA ALA A 595 -5.99 36.33 32.03
C ALA A 595 -6.10 35.14 31.07
N ALA A 596 -6.69 35.35 29.89
CA ALA A 596 -6.83 34.35 28.84
C ALA A 596 -6.95 35.04 27.48
N VAL A 597 -6.35 34.47 26.44
CA VAL A 597 -6.42 35.01 25.05
C VAL A 597 -7.59 34.43 24.27
N PHE A 598 -7.84 33.13 24.48
CA PHE A 598 -8.84 32.35 23.76
C PHE A 598 -9.99 31.97 24.70
N ASP A 599 -11.20 31.88 24.15
CA ASP A 599 -12.35 31.33 24.87
C ASP A 599 -12.30 29.79 24.97
N ALA A 600 -13.31 29.19 25.60
CA ALA A 600 -13.41 27.74 25.78
C ALA A 600 -13.50 26.94 24.46
N ASN A 601 -13.84 27.60 23.35
CA ASN A 601 -13.91 27.00 22.01
C ASN A 601 -12.62 27.25 21.20
N GLY A 602 -11.60 27.90 21.79
CA GLY A 602 -10.36 28.25 21.13
C GLY A 602 -10.47 29.48 20.21
N ALA A 603 -11.58 30.23 20.26
CA ALA A 603 -11.72 31.45 19.49
C ALA A 603 -11.00 32.61 20.19
N PHE A 604 -10.34 33.47 19.41
CA PHE A 604 -9.65 34.65 19.93
C PHE A 604 -10.66 35.60 20.61
N ASN A 605 -10.58 35.73 21.93
CA ASN A 605 -11.49 36.53 22.76
C ASN A 605 -10.81 36.88 24.10
N PRO A 606 -9.85 37.83 24.09
CA PRO A 606 -9.02 38.09 25.25
C PRO A 606 -9.82 38.60 26.45
N GLN A 607 -9.57 38.01 27.61
CA GLN A 607 -10.16 38.35 28.90
C GLN A 607 -9.12 39.06 29.77
N TYR A 608 -9.48 40.18 30.35
CA TYR A 608 -8.57 41.04 31.11
C TYR A 608 -8.96 41.15 32.58
N ASP A 609 -7.96 41.27 33.44
CA ASP A 609 -8.11 41.77 34.80
C ASP A 609 -7.91 43.29 34.77
N GLU A 610 -9.01 44.04 34.82
CA GLU A 610 -9.00 45.51 34.73
C GLU A 610 -8.40 46.18 35.99
N ALA A 611 -8.19 45.43 37.09
CA ALA A 611 -7.60 45.95 38.32
C ALA A 611 -6.06 45.85 38.34
N ASP A 612 -5.49 44.93 37.55
CA ASP A 612 -4.05 44.69 37.48
C ASP A 612 -3.42 45.48 36.32
N LEU A 613 -2.99 46.71 36.63
CA LEU A 613 -2.44 47.67 35.68
C LEU A 613 -0.93 47.81 35.83
N THR A 614 -0.22 47.82 34.71
CA THR A 614 1.24 48.01 34.65
C THR A 614 1.58 49.05 33.58
N THR A 615 2.38 50.07 33.92
CA THR A 615 2.85 51.05 32.93
C THR A 615 4.30 50.79 32.57
N LEU A 616 4.59 50.71 31.27
CA LEU A 616 5.94 50.60 30.74
C LEU A 616 6.29 51.88 29.98
N ASN A 617 7.41 52.52 30.36
CA ASN A 617 7.91 53.73 29.71
C ASN A 617 8.68 53.36 28.43
N ALA A 618 8.57 54.19 27.41
CA ALA A 618 9.33 54.06 26.17
C ALA A 618 9.39 55.40 25.41
N ASP A 619 10.50 55.64 24.72
CA ASP A 619 10.68 56.77 23.81
C ASP A 619 9.97 56.54 22.47
N THR A 620 9.79 55.27 22.10
CA THR A 620 9.15 54.86 20.85
C THR A 620 8.31 53.61 21.08
N VAL A 621 7.07 53.60 20.60
CA VAL A 621 6.20 52.43 20.65
C VAL A 621 5.88 51.97 19.24
N ILE A 622 6.05 50.69 18.94
CA ILE A 622 5.79 50.11 17.62
C ILE A 622 4.68 49.06 17.75
N VAL A 623 3.56 49.28 17.06
CA VAL A 623 2.39 48.40 17.09
C VAL A 623 2.47 47.37 15.97
N ALA A 624 2.60 46.08 16.32
CA ALA A 624 2.80 44.96 15.41
C ALA A 624 1.76 43.84 15.63
N ILE A 625 0.48 44.21 15.70
CA ILE A 625 -0.64 43.30 16.05
C ILE A 625 -1.34 42.65 14.85
N GLY A 626 -0.86 42.90 13.64
CA GLY A 626 -1.41 42.30 12.43
C GLY A 626 -1.43 43.24 11.23
N GLN A 627 -1.62 42.63 10.07
CA GLN A 627 -1.62 43.32 8.78
C GLN A 627 -3.04 43.46 8.24
N SER A 628 -3.26 44.43 7.35
CA SER A 628 -4.53 44.72 6.70
C SER A 628 -4.34 44.93 5.19
N ALA A 629 -5.39 44.69 4.42
CA ALA A 629 -5.39 44.93 2.99
C ALA A 629 -5.66 46.41 2.73
N GLU A 630 -4.93 47.00 1.76
CA GLU A 630 -5.24 48.33 1.24
C GLU A 630 -6.25 48.16 0.10
N LEU A 631 -7.52 48.51 0.34
CA LEU A 631 -8.64 48.20 -0.56
C LEU A 631 -9.28 49.44 -1.20
N ASP A 632 -8.65 50.61 -1.11
CA ASP A 632 -9.19 51.89 -1.61
C ASP A 632 -9.55 51.85 -3.11
N PHE A 633 -8.89 50.99 -3.89
CA PHE A 633 -9.18 50.81 -5.31
C PHE A 633 -10.44 49.95 -5.57
N ALA A 634 -10.88 49.13 -4.61
CA ALA A 634 -11.79 48.02 -4.87
C ALA A 634 -13.15 48.47 -5.44
N GLU A 635 -13.78 49.48 -4.83
CA GLU A 635 -15.04 50.04 -5.30
C GLU A 635 -14.89 50.66 -6.71
N SER A 636 -13.88 51.51 -6.90
CA SER A 636 -13.63 52.19 -8.18
C SER A 636 -13.28 51.26 -9.34
N GLN A 637 -12.73 50.08 -9.05
CA GLN A 637 -12.25 49.11 -10.04
C GLN A 637 -13.15 47.87 -10.18
N ASN A 638 -14.34 47.87 -9.54
CA ASN A 638 -15.29 46.75 -9.54
C ASN A 638 -14.68 45.42 -9.07
N VAL A 639 -13.90 45.49 -7.98
CA VAL A 639 -13.29 44.33 -7.31
C VAL A 639 -14.07 44.02 -6.04
N ALA A 640 -14.53 42.78 -5.90
CA ALA A 640 -15.34 42.37 -4.76
C ALA A 640 -14.48 42.22 -3.48
N VAL A 641 -15.04 42.61 -2.34
CA VAL A 641 -14.39 42.55 -1.02
C VAL A 641 -15.27 41.83 -0.02
N THR A 642 -14.63 41.09 0.89
CA THR A 642 -15.32 40.38 1.97
C THR A 642 -15.65 41.33 3.13
N LYS A 643 -16.64 40.96 3.95
CA LYS A 643 -16.99 41.70 5.19
C LYS A 643 -15.84 41.79 6.21
N ARG A 644 -14.81 40.96 6.08
CA ARG A 644 -13.66 40.88 7.00
C ARG A 644 -12.45 41.71 6.54
N GLY A 645 -12.57 42.47 5.44
CA GLY A 645 -11.49 43.34 4.95
C GLY A 645 -10.43 42.61 4.12
N GLY A 646 -10.87 41.82 3.14
CA GLY A 646 -10.02 41.15 2.14
C GLY A 646 -10.75 41.01 0.79
N LEU A 647 -10.11 40.41 -0.22
CA LEU A 647 -10.68 40.23 -1.56
C LEU A 647 -11.60 39.01 -1.61
N ASP A 648 -12.76 39.15 -2.26
CA ASP A 648 -13.77 38.10 -2.37
C ASP A 648 -13.62 37.32 -3.68
N VAL A 649 -13.29 36.04 -3.57
CA VAL A 649 -13.07 35.12 -4.68
C VAL A 649 -13.56 33.72 -4.32
N ASP A 650 -13.82 32.91 -5.33
CA ASP A 650 -14.03 31.49 -5.16
C ASP A 650 -12.76 30.82 -4.55
N PRO A 651 -12.89 30.01 -3.49
CA PRO A 651 -11.73 29.48 -2.76
C PRO A 651 -10.90 28.46 -3.54
N LEU A 652 -11.48 27.78 -4.54
CA LEU A 652 -10.78 26.77 -5.34
C LEU A 652 -10.11 27.40 -6.57
N THR A 653 -10.85 28.21 -7.29
CA THR A 653 -10.47 28.79 -8.59
C THR A 653 -9.81 30.15 -8.45
N LEU A 654 -9.98 30.83 -7.31
CA LEU A 654 -9.49 32.18 -7.06
C LEU A 654 -10.08 33.24 -8.00
N GLN A 655 -11.18 32.91 -8.68
CA GLN A 655 -11.91 33.82 -9.56
C GLN A 655 -12.81 34.74 -8.73
N SER A 656 -12.78 36.03 -9.03
CA SER A 656 -13.72 36.98 -8.43
C SER A 656 -15.09 36.92 -9.13
N PRO A 657 -16.15 37.52 -8.57
CA PRO A 657 -17.43 37.69 -9.25
C PRO A 657 -17.32 38.37 -10.63
N THR A 658 -16.28 39.17 -10.84
CA THR A 658 -15.91 39.70 -12.15
C THR A 658 -15.04 38.68 -12.89
N SER A 659 -15.60 37.99 -13.87
CA SER A 659 -15.03 36.75 -14.47
C SER A 659 -13.57 36.81 -14.94
N TRP A 660 -13.09 37.96 -15.43
CA TRP A 660 -11.72 38.12 -15.92
C TRP A 660 -10.71 38.54 -14.82
N ILE A 661 -11.18 38.78 -13.60
CA ILE A 661 -10.39 39.19 -12.44
C ILE A 661 -10.25 38.01 -11.48
N PHE A 662 -9.01 37.72 -11.10
CA PHE A 662 -8.60 36.73 -10.13
C PHE A 662 -7.84 37.40 -9.00
N ALA A 663 -7.86 36.85 -7.80
CA ALA A 663 -7.07 37.39 -6.68
C ALA A 663 -6.51 36.28 -5.80
N GLY A 664 -5.37 36.52 -5.17
CA GLY A 664 -4.70 35.51 -4.36
C GLY A 664 -3.65 36.08 -3.42
N GLY A 665 -3.02 35.18 -2.65
CA GLY A 665 -2.10 35.53 -1.58
C GLY A 665 -2.81 36.11 -0.36
N ASP A 666 -2.08 36.90 0.42
CA ASP A 666 -2.54 37.35 1.74
C ASP A 666 -3.78 38.26 1.67
N ALA A 667 -3.98 38.96 0.55
CA ALA A 667 -5.15 39.82 0.36
C ALA A 667 -6.49 39.04 0.32
N VAL A 668 -6.45 37.74 -0.03
CA VAL A 668 -7.62 36.85 0.00
C VAL A 668 -7.67 36.06 1.31
N HIS A 669 -6.54 35.48 1.71
CA HIS A 669 -6.53 34.47 2.78
C HIS A 669 -6.17 35.02 4.17
N GLY A 670 -5.80 36.30 4.29
CA GLY A 670 -5.16 36.84 5.49
C GLY A 670 -3.65 36.54 5.52
N PRO A 671 -2.94 36.96 6.60
CA PRO A 671 -1.50 36.77 6.70
C PRO A 671 -1.12 35.28 6.61
N ARG A 672 -0.32 34.94 5.60
CA ARG A 672 0.21 33.58 5.38
C ARG A 672 1.72 33.62 5.14
N SER A 673 2.34 32.43 5.10
CA SER A 673 3.76 32.29 4.78
C SER A 673 4.03 32.45 3.28
N VAL A 674 5.28 32.75 2.93
CA VAL A 674 5.72 32.91 1.52
C VAL A 674 5.37 31.69 0.66
N VAL A 675 5.54 30.47 1.19
CA VAL A 675 5.25 29.23 0.44
C VAL A 675 3.76 29.02 0.16
N GLU A 676 2.88 29.51 1.03
CA GLU A 676 1.42 29.47 0.81
C GLU A 676 0.98 30.54 -0.20
N ALA A 677 1.64 31.71 -0.21
CA ALA A 677 1.42 32.70 -1.26
C ALA A 677 1.87 32.20 -2.64
N ILE A 678 2.95 31.40 -2.69
CA ILE A 678 3.40 30.70 -3.90
C ILE A 678 2.35 29.68 -4.37
N GLU A 679 1.78 28.88 -3.47
CA GLU A 679 0.66 28.00 -3.80
C GLU A 679 -0.50 28.77 -4.43
N SER A 680 -0.92 29.88 -3.81
CA SER A 680 -2.00 30.72 -4.32
C SER A 680 -1.70 31.28 -5.73
N GLY A 681 -0.48 31.76 -5.97
CA GLY A 681 -0.05 32.22 -7.30
C GLY A 681 -0.05 31.10 -8.36
N LYS A 682 0.37 29.88 -7.97
CA LYS A 682 0.34 28.69 -8.84
C LYS A 682 -1.09 28.30 -9.22
N GLN A 683 -2.01 28.30 -8.25
CA GLN A 683 -3.44 28.03 -8.49
C GLN A 683 -4.09 29.10 -9.36
N ALA A 684 -3.75 30.37 -9.15
CA ALA A 684 -4.27 31.48 -9.95
C ALA A 684 -3.81 31.40 -11.42
N ALA A 685 -2.53 31.07 -11.67
CA ALA A 685 -2.03 30.90 -13.03
C ALA A 685 -2.74 29.78 -13.80
N GLU A 686 -3.04 28.66 -13.14
CA GLU A 686 -3.81 27.57 -13.74
C GLU A 686 -5.26 28.00 -14.03
N SER A 687 -5.89 28.75 -13.12
CA SER A 687 -7.26 29.28 -13.33
C SER A 687 -7.32 30.27 -14.49
N ILE A 688 -6.36 31.19 -14.55
CA ILE A 688 -6.25 32.18 -15.64
C ILE A 688 -6.03 31.47 -16.98
N ASP A 689 -5.16 30.45 -17.02
CA ASP A 689 -4.94 29.67 -18.24
C ASP A 689 -6.22 28.95 -18.69
N ARG A 690 -6.95 28.32 -17.77
CA ARG A 690 -8.22 27.66 -18.09
C ARG A 690 -9.27 28.66 -18.57
N TYR A 691 -9.37 29.81 -17.90
CA TYR A 691 -10.29 30.88 -18.29
C TYR A 691 -10.02 31.38 -19.71
N ILE A 692 -8.78 31.74 -20.04
CA ILE A 692 -8.42 32.24 -21.38
C ILE A 692 -8.68 31.17 -22.47
N ASN A 693 -8.51 29.89 -22.14
CA ASN A 693 -8.76 28.78 -23.06
C ASN A 693 -10.21 28.24 -23.04
N ASN A 694 -11.14 28.90 -22.34
CA ASN A 694 -12.53 28.46 -22.17
C ASN A 694 -12.67 27.01 -21.66
N LYS A 695 -11.82 26.63 -20.71
CA LYS A 695 -11.90 25.34 -20.01
C LYS A 695 -12.61 25.49 -18.67
N ASP A 696 -13.16 24.39 -18.18
CA ASP A 696 -13.73 24.30 -16.84
C ASP A 696 -12.66 24.65 -15.78
N LEU A 697 -13.01 25.53 -14.82
CA LEU A 697 -12.06 26.01 -13.81
C LEU A 697 -11.86 25.02 -12.66
N GLU A 698 -12.82 24.13 -12.41
CA GLU A 698 -12.88 23.22 -11.26
C GLU A 698 -12.38 21.80 -11.61
N GLU A 699 -12.57 21.36 -12.86
CA GLU A 699 -12.31 19.99 -13.29
C GLU A 699 -10.89 19.52 -12.95
N GLY A 700 -10.78 18.49 -12.10
CA GLY A 700 -9.51 17.88 -11.71
C GLY A 700 -8.61 18.74 -10.81
N ARG A 701 -9.12 19.83 -10.21
CA ARG A 701 -8.36 20.69 -9.29
C ARG A 701 -8.15 20.08 -7.91
N GLU A 702 -9.12 19.32 -7.39
CA GLU A 702 -8.97 18.65 -6.10
C GLU A 702 -8.01 17.46 -6.19
N LYS A 703 -6.86 17.57 -5.52
CA LYS A 703 -5.88 16.48 -5.40
C LYS A 703 -5.69 16.08 -3.93
N LYS A 704 -5.86 14.79 -3.63
CA LYS A 704 -5.53 14.22 -2.31
C LYS A 704 -4.09 13.72 -2.30
N TRP A 705 -3.22 14.43 -1.59
CA TRP A 705 -1.81 14.06 -1.41
C TRP A 705 -1.64 13.05 -0.28
N ALA A 706 -2.13 11.82 -0.48
CA ALA A 706 -2.00 10.76 0.50
C ALA A 706 -0.57 10.19 0.56
N TYR A 707 -0.08 9.92 1.76
CA TYR A 707 1.19 9.27 2.02
C TYR A 707 1.07 8.20 3.10
N VAL A 708 1.98 7.22 3.07
CA VAL A 708 2.10 6.17 4.09
C VAL A 708 3.54 6.16 4.59
N LYS A 709 3.74 6.32 5.90
CA LYS A 709 5.08 6.23 6.51
C LYS A 709 5.53 4.75 6.57
N PRO A 710 6.76 4.40 6.13
CA PRO A 710 7.28 3.03 6.23
C PRO A 710 7.62 2.63 7.67
N ASP A 711 7.83 1.33 7.91
CA ASP A 711 8.46 0.83 9.15
C ASP A 711 9.95 1.23 9.20
N LEU A 712 10.40 1.72 10.35
CA LEU A 712 11.72 2.32 10.57
C LEU A 712 12.61 1.47 11.50
N LYS A 713 12.18 0.26 11.88
CA LYS A 713 12.98 -0.66 12.70
C LYS A 713 14.38 -0.87 12.09
N GLY A 714 15.40 -0.77 12.92
CA GLY A 714 16.80 -0.99 12.54
C GLY A 714 17.50 0.18 11.83
N LYS A 715 16.82 1.33 11.61
CA LYS A 715 17.47 2.52 11.02
C LYS A 715 18.45 3.16 12.01
N LYS A 716 19.67 3.47 11.52
CA LYS A 716 20.73 4.10 12.31
C LYS A 716 20.44 5.57 12.56
N LYS A 717 20.66 6.02 13.80
CA LYS A 717 20.57 7.45 14.17
C LYS A 717 21.76 8.23 13.60
N ALA A 718 21.53 9.47 13.20
CA ALA A 718 22.55 10.40 12.71
C ALA A 718 22.20 11.85 13.09
N THR A 719 23.23 12.67 13.31
CA THR A 719 23.09 14.08 13.68
C THR A 719 22.64 14.92 12.49
N ARG A 720 21.70 15.85 12.72
CA ARG A 720 21.28 16.83 11.73
C ARG A 720 22.33 17.91 11.54
N GLU A 721 22.65 18.20 10.28
CA GLU A 721 23.59 19.27 9.93
C GLU A 721 22.98 20.65 10.16
N LYS A 722 23.82 21.60 10.59
CA LYS A 722 23.43 22.98 10.88
C LYS A 722 24.34 23.96 10.12
N PRO A 723 23.78 25.06 9.58
CA PRO A 723 24.59 26.08 8.93
C PRO A 723 25.42 26.87 9.96
N PRO A 724 26.48 27.55 9.51
CA PRO A 724 27.15 28.54 10.34
C PRO A 724 26.18 29.68 10.70
N VAL A 725 26.26 30.19 11.92
CA VAL A 725 25.42 31.27 12.44
C VAL A 725 26.31 32.38 13.02
N LEU A 726 26.04 33.63 12.67
CA LEU A 726 26.76 34.78 13.21
C LEU A 726 26.57 34.89 14.72
N THR A 727 27.61 35.30 15.44
CA THR A 727 27.54 35.59 16.88
C THR A 727 26.79 36.90 17.14
N VAL A 728 26.22 37.07 18.34
CA VAL A 728 25.51 38.32 18.73
C VAL A 728 26.37 39.57 18.53
N LYS A 729 27.69 39.46 18.72
CA LYS A 729 28.64 40.57 18.49
C LYS A 729 28.71 40.97 17.02
N GLU A 730 28.65 40.01 16.11
CA GLU A 730 28.72 40.23 14.66
C GLU A 730 27.38 40.75 14.09
N ARG A 731 26.26 40.41 14.74
CA ARG A 731 24.90 40.88 14.36
C ARG A 731 24.65 42.36 14.73
N LYS A 732 25.39 42.90 15.70
CA LYS A 732 25.10 44.22 16.29
C LYS A 732 25.21 45.37 15.26
N GLY A 733 24.16 46.17 15.16
CA GLY A 733 24.14 47.42 14.39
C GLY A 733 24.27 47.26 12.87
N ASN A 734 23.95 46.08 12.34
CA ASN A 734 23.98 45.83 10.90
C ASN A 734 22.90 44.83 10.48
N PHE A 735 22.73 44.69 9.16
CA PHE A 735 21.77 43.79 8.55
C PHE A 735 22.43 42.59 7.85
N LYS A 736 23.64 42.18 8.30
CA LYS A 736 24.29 40.99 7.74
C LYS A 736 23.44 39.75 7.95
N GLU A 737 23.43 38.87 6.95
CA GLU A 737 22.68 37.62 7.00
C GLU A 737 23.12 36.76 8.19
N ILE A 738 22.18 36.38 9.05
CA ILE A 738 22.49 35.70 10.33
C ILE A 738 22.94 34.25 10.12
N LYS A 739 22.24 33.53 9.23
CA LYS A 739 22.48 32.11 8.94
C LYS A 739 23.16 32.01 7.59
N GLY A 740 24.29 31.30 7.53
CA GLY A 740 24.97 31.00 6.27
C GLY A 740 24.42 29.74 5.59
N THR A 741 25.19 29.25 4.62
CA THR A 741 24.85 28.06 3.82
C THR A 741 25.69 26.87 4.27
N LEU A 742 25.16 25.65 4.15
CA LEU A 742 25.90 24.42 4.45
C LEU A 742 27.10 24.26 3.50
N SER A 743 28.19 23.66 3.97
CA SER A 743 29.25 23.21 3.06
C SER A 743 28.79 22.00 2.24
N GLU A 744 29.45 21.73 1.12
CA GLU A 744 29.14 20.55 0.30
C GLU A 744 29.29 19.24 1.10
N GLU A 745 30.30 19.12 1.97
CA GLU A 745 30.46 17.92 2.81
C GLU A 745 29.32 17.77 3.82
N GLN A 746 28.81 18.88 4.37
CA GLN A 746 27.62 18.86 5.24
C GLN A 746 26.39 18.42 4.44
N VAL A 747 26.20 18.95 3.24
CA VAL A 747 25.08 18.58 2.36
C VAL A 747 25.10 17.07 2.08
N GLN A 748 26.25 16.51 1.72
CA GLN A 748 26.38 15.07 1.45
C GLN A 748 26.05 14.19 2.68
N ARG A 749 26.48 14.61 3.88
CA ARG A 749 26.09 13.91 5.12
C ARG A 749 24.61 14.05 5.43
N GLU A 750 24.00 15.18 5.11
CA GLU A 750 22.60 15.42 5.39
C GLU A 750 21.69 14.66 4.41
N VAL A 751 21.95 14.67 3.10
CA VAL A 751 21.09 13.99 2.10
C VAL A 751 21.01 12.48 2.31
N THR A 752 22.11 11.84 2.73
CA THR A 752 22.18 10.39 3.05
C THR A 752 21.37 10.00 4.29
N ARG A 753 20.86 10.97 5.07
CA ARG A 753 19.92 10.71 6.18
C ARG A 753 18.49 10.44 5.69
N CYS A 754 18.17 10.68 4.43
CA CYS A 754 16.83 10.43 3.89
C CYS A 754 16.43 8.95 4.07
N VAL A 755 15.19 8.68 4.47
CA VAL A 755 14.69 7.30 4.68
C VAL A 755 13.83 6.78 3.52
N GLU A 756 13.81 7.49 2.39
CA GLU A 756 13.15 7.05 1.14
C GLU A 756 11.68 6.61 1.33
N CYS A 757 10.90 7.38 2.11
CA CYS A 757 9.54 7.02 2.50
C CYS A 757 8.55 6.80 1.33
N GLY A 758 8.74 7.46 0.17
CA GLY A 758 7.94 7.24 -1.03
C GLY A 758 8.34 6.01 -1.86
N VAL A 759 9.48 5.37 -1.52
CA VAL A 759 10.24 4.44 -2.37
C VAL A 759 10.71 5.12 -3.66
N CYS A 760 9.81 5.35 -4.62
CA CYS A 760 10.08 6.27 -5.71
C CYS A 760 10.23 7.69 -5.17
N SER A 761 11.37 8.33 -5.45
CA SER A 761 11.64 9.69 -5.00
C SER A 761 10.87 10.78 -5.76
N GLU A 762 10.16 10.43 -6.83
CA GLU A 762 9.52 11.40 -7.73
C GLU A 762 10.52 12.43 -8.30
N CYS A 763 11.76 12.00 -8.61
CA CYS A 763 12.76 12.83 -9.29
C CYS A 763 12.45 13.08 -10.79
N TYR A 764 11.48 12.33 -11.34
CA TYR A 764 10.98 12.38 -12.72
C TYR A 764 12.02 12.18 -13.84
N GLN A 765 13.27 11.83 -13.53
CA GLN A 765 14.29 11.53 -14.54
C GLN A 765 13.85 10.40 -15.50
N CYS A 766 13.11 9.42 -14.98
CA CYS A 766 12.53 8.35 -15.78
C CYS A 766 11.55 8.87 -16.85
N VAL A 767 10.76 9.91 -16.54
CA VAL A 767 9.79 10.52 -17.47
C VAL A 767 10.51 11.22 -18.62
N ASP A 768 11.60 11.92 -18.31
CA ASP A 768 12.42 12.61 -19.31
C ASP A 768 13.11 11.60 -20.24
N ALA A 769 13.67 10.52 -19.67
CA ALA A 769 14.30 9.43 -20.44
C ALA A 769 13.31 8.59 -21.27
N CYS A 770 12.01 8.64 -20.98
CA CYS A 770 11.01 7.84 -21.68
C CYS A 770 10.57 8.50 -23.00
N LEU A 771 11.16 8.08 -24.12
CA LEU A 771 10.78 8.57 -25.46
C LEU A 771 9.30 8.30 -25.82
N PRO A 772 8.72 7.11 -25.57
CA PRO A 772 7.31 6.85 -25.87
C PRO A 772 6.32 7.54 -24.93
N LYS A 773 6.79 8.23 -23.88
CA LYS A 773 5.96 8.87 -22.85
C LYS A 773 4.96 7.90 -22.18
N ALA A 774 5.43 6.68 -21.90
CA ALA A 774 4.64 5.64 -21.24
C ALA A 774 4.51 5.84 -19.71
N ILE A 775 5.36 6.65 -19.08
CA ILE A 775 5.39 6.79 -17.61
C ILE A 775 4.37 7.83 -17.16
N ASP A 776 3.57 7.47 -16.16
CA ASP A 776 2.49 8.28 -15.61
C ASP A 776 2.42 8.10 -14.10
N HIS A 777 2.95 9.07 -13.35
CA HIS A 777 2.98 9.05 -11.88
C HIS A 777 1.63 9.38 -11.23
N GLU A 778 0.64 9.80 -12.01
CA GLU A 778 -0.72 10.13 -11.57
C GLU A 778 -1.71 8.98 -11.82
N MET A 779 -1.25 7.86 -12.42
CA MET A 779 -2.04 6.65 -12.61
C MET A 779 -2.70 6.18 -11.30
N GLN A 780 -4.02 5.99 -11.34
CA GLN A 780 -4.82 5.57 -10.19
C GLN A 780 -5.01 4.04 -10.17
N PRO A 781 -5.24 3.44 -8.99
CA PRO A 781 -5.69 2.05 -8.92
C PRO A 781 -7.04 1.88 -9.61
N GLU A 782 -7.21 0.75 -10.28
CA GLU A 782 -8.46 0.37 -10.96
C GLU A 782 -9.16 -0.74 -10.16
N ASN A 783 -10.47 -0.61 -9.95
CA ASN A 783 -11.29 -1.70 -9.41
C ASN A 783 -12.09 -2.32 -10.56
N LEU A 784 -11.78 -3.57 -10.89
CA LEU A 784 -12.41 -4.32 -11.96
C LEU A 784 -13.48 -5.24 -11.36
N GLU A 785 -14.65 -5.31 -12.01
CA GLU A 785 -15.69 -6.29 -11.70
C GLU A 785 -15.74 -7.34 -12.81
N LEU A 786 -15.53 -8.61 -12.45
CA LEU A 786 -15.50 -9.74 -13.38
C LEU A 786 -16.60 -10.73 -13.05
N GLU A 787 -17.24 -11.29 -14.08
CA GLU A 787 -18.20 -12.38 -13.94
C GLU A 787 -17.65 -13.67 -14.54
N VAL A 788 -17.59 -14.73 -13.72
CA VAL A 788 -16.99 -16.03 -14.05
C VAL A 788 -17.82 -17.17 -13.48
N GLY A 789 -17.78 -18.36 -14.11
CA GLY A 789 -18.47 -19.54 -13.57
C GLY A 789 -17.58 -20.47 -12.76
N SER A 790 -16.28 -20.43 -12.98
CA SER A 790 -15.30 -21.22 -12.23
C SER A 790 -14.09 -20.38 -11.83
N ILE A 791 -13.41 -20.84 -10.78
CA ILE A 791 -12.20 -20.23 -10.23
C ILE A 791 -11.14 -21.32 -10.03
N ILE A 792 -9.91 -21.08 -10.48
CA ILE A 792 -8.74 -21.90 -10.16
C ILE A 792 -7.79 -21.08 -9.30
N VAL A 793 -7.52 -21.55 -8.07
CA VAL A 793 -6.55 -20.95 -7.16
C VAL A 793 -5.20 -21.63 -7.34
N ALA A 794 -4.20 -20.86 -7.75
CA ALA A 794 -2.86 -21.31 -8.13
C ALA A 794 -1.75 -20.39 -7.57
N THR A 795 -1.89 -19.97 -6.30
CA THR A 795 -1.09 -18.90 -5.67
C THR A 795 0.34 -19.29 -5.30
N GLY A 796 0.73 -20.55 -5.47
CA GLY A 796 2.09 -21.02 -5.23
C GLY A 796 2.42 -21.28 -3.75
N PHE A 797 3.66 -21.01 -3.36
CA PHE A 797 4.23 -21.34 -2.04
C PHE A 797 5.22 -20.25 -1.61
N ASP A 798 5.65 -20.26 -0.34
CA ASP A 798 6.80 -19.49 0.15
C ASP A 798 7.93 -20.44 0.58
N LEU A 799 9.17 -19.94 0.59
CA LEU A 799 10.28 -20.67 1.22
C LEU A 799 10.37 -20.27 2.69
N MET A 800 10.53 -21.25 3.58
CA MET A 800 10.74 -21.00 5.00
C MET A 800 11.96 -20.09 5.22
N ASP A 801 11.83 -19.11 6.11
CA ASP A 801 12.93 -18.25 6.55
C ASP A 801 13.86 -19.05 7.50
N PRO A 802 15.14 -19.30 7.15
CA PRO A 802 16.07 -20.02 8.01
C PRO A 802 16.62 -19.19 9.17
N THR A 803 16.38 -17.88 9.21
CA THR A 803 16.98 -16.97 10.21
C THR A 803 16.76 -17.42 11.66
N PRO A 804 15.58 -17.95 12.06
CA PRO A 804 15.37 -18.48 13.41
C PRO A 804 16.23 -19.73 13.73
N MET A 805 16.70 -20.47 12.72
CA MET A 805 17.49 -21.70 12.86
C MET A 805 18.98 -21.37 13.03
N THR A 806 19.31 -20.70 14.15
CA THR A 806 20.65 -20.16 14.42
C THR A 806 21.78 -21.19 14.35
N GLN A 807 21.49 -22.49 14.54
CA GLN A 807 22.45 -23.59 14.40
C GLN A 807 23.04 -23.72 13.00
N TYR A 808 22.37 -23.20 11.96
CA TYR A 808 22.87 -23.21 10.59
C TYR A 808 23.57 -21.90 10.19
N GLY A 809 23.51 -20.86 11.03
CA GLY A 809 24.25 -19.63 10.84
C GLY A 809 23.85 -18.80 9.61
N TYR A 810 22.65 -19.01 9.06
CA TYR A 810 22.11 -18.17 7.99
C TYR A 810 21.97 -16.71 8.45
N GLY A 811 22.31 -15.76 7.59
CA GLY A 811 22.37 -14.32 7.92
C GLY A 811 23.54 -13.91 8.82
N LYS A 812 24.25 -14.87 9.46
CA LYS A 812 25.46 -14.63 10.25
C LYS A 812 26.74 -14.94 9.45
N TYR A 813 26.75 -16.07 8.75
CA TYR A 813 27.90 -16.53 7.97
C TYR A 813 27.69 -16.17 6.50
N ARG A 814 28.66 -15.46 5.91
CA ARG A 814 28.54 -14.84 4.57
C ARG A 814 28.28 -15.83 3.42
N ASN A 815 28.72 -17.09 3.59
CA ASN A 815 28.70 -18.15 2.58
C ASN A 815 27.72 -19.29 2.89
N VAL A 816 26.73 -19.03 3.74
CA VAL A 816 25.56 -19.91 3.94
C VAL A 816 24.40 -19.34 3.12
N PHE A 817 23.96 -20.09 2.10
CA PHE A 817 22.92 -19.68 1.16
C PHE A 817 21.68 -20.57 1.29
N THR A 818 20.51 -20.02 1.04
CA THR A 818 19.28 -20.77 0.78
C THR A 818 19.30 -21.39 -0.62
N SER A 819 18.39 -22.33 -0.86
CA SER A 819 18.20 -22.92 -2.18
C SER A 819 17.84 -21.89 -3.27
N PHE A 820 17.00 -20.90 -2.97
CA PHE A 820 16.67 -19.83 -3.94
C PHE A 820 17.86 -18.91 -4.21
N GLU A 821 18.63 -18.53 -3.19
CA GLU A 821 19.84 -17.73 -3.39
C GLU A 821 20.82 -18.45 -4.32
N PHE A 822 21.03 -19.75 -4.10
CA PHE A 822 21.87 -20.58 -4.98
C PHE A 822 21.31 -20.65 -6.42
N GLU A 823 20.00 -20.80 -6.61
CA GLU A 823 19.38 -20.75 -7.95
C GLU A 823 19.68 -19.44 -8.65
N ARG A 824 19.58 -18.31 -7.94
CA ARG A 824 19.87 -17.00 -8.51
C ARG A 824 21.34 -16.84 -8.87
N LEU A 825 22.26 -17.32 -8.04
CA LEU A 825 23.70 -17.36 -8.39
C LEU A 825 23.97 -18.24 -9.63
N SER A 826 23.27 -19.37 -9.76
CA SER A 826 23.46 -20.28 -10.88
C SER A 826 22.83 -19.76 -12.19
N ASN A 827 21.79 -18.93 -12.11
CA ASN A 827 21.03 -18.49 -13.27
C ASN A 827 21.81 -17.46 -14.12
N ALA A 828 21.82 -17.64 -15.44
CA ALA A 828 22.51 -16.75 -16.39
C ALA A 828 22.05 -15.28 -16.34
N THR A 829 20.79 -15.03 -15.94
CA THR A 829 20.21 -13.68 -15.74
C THR A 829 20.22 -13.24 -14.28
N GLY A 830 20.88 -14.00 -13.41
CA GLY A 830 21.03 -13.69 -11.99
C GLY A 830 22.23 -12.79 -11.69
N PRO A 831 22.43 -12.45 -10.40
CA PRO A 831 23.44 -11.49 -9.93
C PRO A 831 24.87 -11.75 -10.39
N THR A 832 25.26 -13.02 -10.53
CA THR A 832 26.62 -13.44 -10.92
C THR A 832 26.70 -13.94 -12.36
N ALA A 833 25.70 -13.62 -13.20
CA ALA A 833 25.62 -14.04 -14.60
C ALA A 833 25.82 -15.56 -14.79
N GLY A 834 25.34 -16.36 -13.83
CA GLY A 834 25.41 -17.82 -13.82
C GLY A 834 26.72 -18.42 -13.31
N LYS A 835 27.66 -17.60 -12.82
CA LYS A 835 28.88 -18.06 -12.14
C LYS A 835 28.56 -18.34 -10.67
N LEU A 836 28.86 -19.56 -10.22
CA LEU A 836 28.72 -19.95 -8.82
C LEU A 836 29.92 -19.44 -8.02
N LEU A 837 29.70 -18.36 -7.27
CA LEU A 837 30.75 -17.65 -6.54
C LEU A 837 30.40 -17.56 -5.04
N ILE A 838 31.42 -17.52 -4.19
CA ILE A 838 31.32 -17.20 -2.77
C ILE A 838 31.69 -15.74 -2.52
N ARG A 839 31.22 -15.21 -1.39
CA ARG A 839 31.54 -13.88 -0.92
C ARG A 839 32.93 -13.83 -0.28
N ASP A 840 33.66 -12.76 -0.54
CA ASP A 840 34.91 -12.43 0.13
C ASP A 840 34.69 -11.56 1.39
N GLU A 841 35.75 -10.93 1.89
CA GLU A 841 35.76 -10.08 3.09
C GLU A 841 35.01 -8.75 2.93
N ASN A 842 34.80 -8.29 1.69
CA ASN A 842 34.00 -7.13 1.37
C ASN A 842 32.56 -7.51 0.98
N GLU A 843 32.18 -8.76 1.21
CA GLU A 843 30.89 -9.36 0.82
C GLU A 843 30.65 -9.43 -0.70
N GLU A 844 31.71 -9.29 -1.51
CA GLU A 844 31.63 -9.35 -2.97
C GLU A 844 31.78 -10.78 -3.50
N PHE A 845 31.04 -11.13 -4.56
CA PHE A 845 31.10 -12.44 -5.20
C PHE A 845 32.32 -12.55 -6.13
N THR A 846 33.43 -13.10 -5.63
CA THR A 846 34.72 -13.04 -6.35
C THR A 846 35.36 -14.40 -6.61
N LYS A 847 35.11 -15.42 -5.78
CA LYS A 847 35.83 -16.71 -5.86
C LYS A 847 34.89 -17.89 -6.14
N VAL A 848 35.35 -18.84 -6.97
CA VAL A 848 34.65 -20.13 -7.19
C VAL A 848 34.88 -21.05 -5.99
N PRO A 849 33.84 -21.68 -5.40
CA PRO A 849 34.01 -22.58 -4.27
C PRO A 849 34.66 -23.90 -4.69
N LYS A 850 35.64 -24.37 -3.92
CA LYS A 850 36.30 -25.68 -4.09
C LYS A 850 35.65 -26.80 -3.30
N SER A 851 34.91 -26.46 -2.24
CA SER A 851 34.19 -27.43 -1.40
C SER A 851 32.84 -26.88 -0.95
N VAL A 852 31.77 -27.68 -1.12
CA VAL A 852 30.39 -27.26 -0.87
C VAL A 852 29.62 -28.32 -0.11
N ALA A 853 28.86 -27.91 0.91
CA ALA A 853 27.89 -28.75 1.60
C ALA A 853 26.46 -28.39 1.19
N ILE A 854 25.66 -29.39 0.84
CA ILE A 854 24.23 -29.27 0.55
C ILE A 854 23.47 -30.00 1.65
N LEU A 855 22.69 -29.25 2.44
CA LEU A 855 22.03 -29.75 3.62
C LEU A 855 20.54 -29.94 3.35
N HIS A 856 20.06 -31.19 3.44
CA HIS A 856 18.67 -31.55 3.16
C HIS A 856 17.77 -31.35 4.38
N CYS A 857 16.46 -31.29 4.13
CA CYS A 857 15.43 -31.30 5.17
C CYS A 857 15.59 -30.16 6.19
N ILE A 858 15.97 -28.96 5.74
CA ILE A 858 16.03 -27.79 6.62
C ILE A 858 14.60 -27.28 6.83
N GLY A 859 14.09 -27.44 8.05
CA GLY A 859 12.71 -27.08 8.41
C GLY A 859 11.63 -28.05 7.96
N SER A 860 11.95 -29.09 7.18
CA SER A 860 11.03 -30.18 6.79
C SER A 860 11.38 -31.46 7.51
N ARG A 861 10.36 -32.30 7.79
CA ARG A 861 10.50 -33.51 8.61
C ARG A 861 11.18 -33.17 9.96
N ASP A 862 10.71 -32.09 10.57
CA ASP A 862 11.24 -31.52 11.80
C ASP A 862 10.09 -31.17 12.74
N GLN A 863 10.01 -31.83 13.90
CA GLN A 863 8.94 -31.63 14.88
C GLN A 863 8.94 -30.21 15.48
N ASN A 864 10.05 -29.49 15.41
CA ASN A 864 10.11 -28.09 15.89
C ASN A 864 9.58 -27.09 14.84
N HIS A 865 9.40 -27.55 13.60
CA HIS A 865 8.96 -26.75 12.48
C HIS A 865 7.87 -27.53 11.72
N HIS A 866 8.16 -28.12 10.56
CA HIS A 866 7.20 -28.85 9.75
C HIS A 866 7.45 -30.34 9.75
N GLU A 867 6.47 -31.14 10.19
CA GLU A 867 6.57 -32.60 10.19
C GLU A 867 6.47 -33.22 8.79
N TYR A 868 5.91 -32.49 7.82
CA TYR A 868 5.79 -32.95 6.44
C TYR A 868 7.10 -32.85 5.65
N CYS A 869 7.12 -33.56 4.51
CA CYS A 869 8.21 -33.49 3.54
C CYS A 869 7.87 -32.50 2.42
N SER A 870 8.82 -31.62 2.08
CA SER A 870 8.67 -30.68 0.95
C SER A 870 8.75 -31.33 -0.44
N ARG A 871 8.92 -32.66 -0.53
CA ARG A 871 8.93 -33.52 -1.75
C ARG A 871 9.99 -33.23 -2.82
N VAL A 872 10.45 -31.99 -2.99
CA VAL A 872 11.33 -31.57 -4.09
C VAL A 872 12.79 -31.33 -3.68
N CYS A 873 13.06 -31.21 -2.37
CA CYS A 873 14.37 -30.80 -1.86
C CYS A 873 15.51 -31.76 -2.20
N CYS A 874 15.26 -33.07 -2.15
CA CYS A 874 16.25 -34.06 -2.54
C CYS A 874 16.64 -33.90 -4.02
N MET A 875 15.68 -33.59 -4.88
CA MET A 875 15.91 -33.49 -6.33
C MET A 875 16.61 -32.20 -6.73
N TYR A 876 16.20 -31.05 -6.18
CA TYR A 876 16.94 -29.82 -6.46
C TYR A 876 18.33 -29.85 -5.81
N ALA A 877 18.53 -30.55 -4.70
CA ALA A 877 19.87 -30.74 -4.11
C ALA A 877 20.79 -31.53 -5.04
N LEU A 878 20.30 -32.62 -5.64
CA LEU A 878 21.03 -33.37 -6.67
C LEU A 878 21.31 -32.51 -7.90
N LYS A 879 20.33 -31.69 -8.31
CA LYS A 879 20.52 -30.71 -9.38
C LYS A 879 21.65 -29.72 -9.04
N PHE A 880 21.67 -29.18 -7.82
CA PHE A 880 22.72 -28.27 -7.37
C PHE A 880 24.08 -28.94 -7.35
N ALA A 881 24.15 -30.19 -6.89
CA ALA A 881 25.39 -30.96 -6.90
C ALA A 881 25.94 -31.15 -8.32
N HIS A 882 25.07 -31.49 -9.27
CA HIS A 882 25.43 -31.56 -10.69
C HIS A 882 25.93 -30.22 -11.22
N LEU A 883 25.19 -29.12 -10.97
CA LEU A 883 25.55 -27.78 -11.44
C LEU A 883 26.88 -27.29 -10.85
N LEU A 884 27.20 -27.66 -9.61
CA LEU A 884 28.50 -27.38 -9.00
C LEU A 884 29.62 -28.11 -9.74
N LYS A 885 29.45 -29.39 -10.05
CA LYS A 885 30.44 -30.17 -10.82
C LYS A 885 30.63 -29.60 -12.23
N ASP A 886 29.54 -29.27 -12.90
CA ASP A 886 29.53 -28.75 -14.27
C ASP A 886 30.15 -27.34 -14.36
N LYS A 887 29.76 -26.42 -13.46
CA LYS A 887 30.15 -25.00 -13.54
C LYS A 887 31.41 -24.63 -12.76
N CYS A 888 31.70 -25.31 -11.65
CA CYS A 888 32.89 -25.01 -10.83
C CYS A 888 34.09 -25.91 -11.17
N GLY A 889 33.88 -26.99 -11.92
CA GLY A 889 34.88 -28.00 -12.24
C GLY A 889 34.64 -29.32 -11.50
N HIS A 890 34.94 -30.44 -12.16
CA HIS A 890 34.67 -31.78 -11.64
C HIS A 890 35.49 -32.14 -10.39
N ASP A 891 36.58 -31.43 -10.13
CA ASP A 891 37.41 -31.53 -8.93
C ASP A 891 36.78 -30.87 -7.69
N THR A 892 35.75 -30.02 -7.87
CA THR A 892 34.98 -29.42 -6.77
C THR A 892 34.40 -30.51 -5.86
N ILE A 893 34.67 -30.43 -4.55
CA ILE A 893 34.21 -31.43 -3.60
C ILE A 893 32.80 -31.07 -3.11
N VAL A 894 31.81 -31.88 -3.45
CA VAL A 894 30.40 -31.64 -3.07
C VAL A 894 29.94 -32.71 -2.09
N TYR A 895 29.35 -32.29 -0.97
CA TYR A 895 28.77 -33.16 0.05
C TYR A 895 27.26 -32.98 0.12
N ASN A 896 26.50 -34.06 0.07
CA ASN A 896 25.07 -34.07 0.36
C ASN A 896 24.80 -34.69 1.73
N PHE A 897 24.23 -33.92 2.65
CA PHE A 897 23.81 -34.37 3.97
C PHE A 897 22.32 -34.65 3.98
N TYR A 898 21.93 -35.93 4.03
CA TYR A 898 20.54 -36.36 3.84
C TYR A 898 20.10 -37.40 4.87
N ILE A 899 18.78 -37.53 5.06
CA ILE A 899 18.17 -38.61 5.86
C ILE A 899 17.80 -39.78 4.92
N ASP A 900 16.97 -39.46 3.92
CA ASP A 900 16.53 -40.36 2.85
C ASP A 900 16.57 -39.60 1.52
N MET A 901 16.96 -40.28 0.44
CA MET A 901 16.87 -39.73 -0.92
C MET A 901 15.50 -40.05 -1.53
N ARG A 902 14.64 -39.04 -1.62
CA ARG A 902 13.26 -39.20 -2.13
C ARG A 902 13.19 -38.91 -3.63
N CYS A 903 13.70 -39.85 -4.42
CA CYS A 903 13.81 -39.76 -5.89
C CYS A 903 12.68 -40.54 -6.59
N PHE A 904 11.42 -40.20 -6.33
CA PHE A 904 10.26 -41.05 -6.66
C PHE A 904 9.66 -40.85 -8.07
N GLY A 905 10.04 -39.77 -8.78
CA GLY A 905 9.52 -39.46 -10.12
C GLY A 905 10.22 -40.24 -11.24
N LYS A 906 9.65 -40.19 -12.45
CA LYS A 906 10.26 -40.83 -13.64
C LYS A 906 11.63 -40.21 -13.94
N GLY A 907 12.68 -41.03 -13.97
CA GLY A 907 14.06 -40.56 -14.22
C GLY A 907 14.79 -40.03 -12.99
N TYR A 908 14.16 -40.03 -11.80
CA TYR A 908 14.71 -39.35 -10.63
C TYR A 908 15.78 -40.21 -9.95
N GLU A 909 15.56 -41.52 -9.87
CA GLU A 909 16.56 -42.48 -9.36
C GLU A 909 17.76 -42.58 -10.31
N GLU A 910 17.54 -42.57 -11.61
CA GLU A 910 18.58 -42.53 -12.63
C GLU A 910 19.40 -41.24 -12.53
N PHE A 911 18.74 -40.11 -12.29
CA PHE A 911 19.42 -38.84 -12.04
C PHE A 911 20.24 -38.87 -10.75
N TYR A 912 19.72 -39.48 -9.67
CA TYR A 912 20.49 -39.70 -8.45
C TYR A 912 21.75 -40.54 -8.71
N LYS A 913 21.63 -41.67 -9.39
CA LYS A 913 22.79 -42.52 -9.77
C LYS A 913 23.80 -41.77 -10.63
N LYS A 914 23.33 -40.96 -11.58
CA LYS A 914 24.20 -40.10 -12.41
C LYS A 914 25.02 -39.14 -11.53
N VAL A 915 24.37 -38.40 -10.64
CA VAL A 915 25.05 -37.45 -9.74
C VAL A 915 26.01 -38.15 -8.78
N GLN A 916 25.66 -39.36 -8.32
CA GLN A 916 26.58 -40.19 -7.53
C GLN A 916 27.83 -40.58 -8.34
N ALA A 917 27.66 -40.96 -9.62
CA ALA A 917 28.77 -41.31 -10.52
C ALA A 917 29.67 -40.11 -10.86
N GLU A 918 29.19 -38.87 -10.71
CA GLU A 918 29.97 -37.64 -10.84
C GLU A 918 30.91 -37.38 -9.64
N GLY A 919 30.95 -38.30 -8.66
CA GLY A 919 31.85 -38.22 -7.51
C GLY A 919 31.35 -37.30 -6.39
N VAL A 920 30.03 -37.09 -6.30
CA VAL A 920 29.39 -36.37 -5.19
C VAL A 920 29.37 -37.26 -3.94
N ARG A 921 29.80 -36.70 -2.80
CA ARG A 921 29.90 -37.43 -1.53
C ARG A 921 28.55 -37.43 -0.83
N MET A 922 27.96 -38.61 -0.66
CA MET A 922 26.66 -38.80 -0.03
C MET A 922 26.83 -39.18 1.44
N ILE A 923 26.46 -38.29 2.37
CA ILE A 923 26.52 -38.53 3.82
C ILE A 923 25.10 -38.73 4.33
N ARG A 924 24.80 -39.93 4.83
CA ARG A 924 23.49 -40.22 5.41
C ARG A 924 23.47 -39.74 6.86
N GLY A 925 23.21 -38.46 7.03
CA GLY A 925 23.11 -37.77 8.30
C GLY A 925 22.50 -36.40 8.13
N LYS A 926 21.50 -36.05 8.96
CA LYS A 926 21.02 -34.66 9.03
C LYS A 926 22.12 -33.81 9.65
N ALA A 927 22.50 -32.72 8.99
CA ALA A 927 23.46 -31.78 9.55
C ALA A 927 22.90 -31.17 10.84
N GLY A 928 23.67 -31.28 11.93
CA GLY A 928 23.27 -30.79 13.25
C GLY A 928 23.60 -29.32 13.46
N LYS A 929 24.77 -28.86 12.97
CA LYS A 929 25.25 -27.48 13.15
C LYS A 929 26.26 -27.08 12.09
N ILE A 930 26.29 -25.78 11.77
CA ILE A 930 27.38 -25.11 11.05
C ILE A 930 28.10 -24.16 12.02
N THR A 931 29.43 -24.17 11.99
CA THR A 931 30.28 -23.17 12.64
C THR A 931 31.25 -22.57 11.62
N GLU A 932 31.73 -21.35 11.86
CA GLU A 932 32.73 -20.69 11.02
C GLU A 932 34.05 -20.58 11.80
N LEU A 933 35.16 -20.95 11.17
CA LEU A 933 36.52 -20.79 11.69
C LEU A 933 37.03 -19.35 11.49
N GLU A 934 38.16 -19.00 12.10
CA GLU A 934 38.76 -17.67 11.96
C GLU A 934 39.09 -17.31 10.51
N ASP A 935 39.53 -18.30 9.72
CA ASP A 935 39.81 -18.17 8.28
C ASP A 935 38.56 -18.10 7.39
N LYS A 936 37.37 -18.06 8.00
CA LYS A 936 36.06 -18.04 7.34
C LYS A 936 35.67 -19.33 6.63
N THR A 937 36.37 -20.43 6.87
CA THR A 937 35.94 -21.77 6.46
C THR A 937 34.76 -22.24 7.30
N LEU A 938 33.75 -22.84 6.66
CA LEU A 938 32.58 -23.40 7.35
C LEU A 938 32.83 -24.85 7.75
N VAL A 939 32.43 -25.23 8.95
CA VAL A 939 32.51 -26.60 9.47
C VAL A 939 31.10 -27.13 9.67
N VAL A 940 30.73 -28.16 8.91
CA VAL A 940 29.43 -28.84 9.01
C VAL A 940 29.60 -30.07 9.90
N ARG A 941 28.83 -30.13 10.99
CA ARG A 941 28.82 -31.28 11.91
C ARG A 941 27.58 -32.13 11.70
N ALA A 942 27.78 -33.42 11.50
CA ALA A 942 26.70 -34.40 11.36
C ALA A 942 27.12 -35.76 11.91
N GLU A 943 26.16 -36.63 12.16
CA GLU A 943 26.42 -38.07 12.36
C GLU A 943 26.25 -38.78 11.02
N ASP A 944 27.29 -39.46 10.53
CA ASP A 944 27.12 -40.41 9.42
C ASP A 944 26.52 -41.70 9.97
N THR A 945 25.21 -41.84 9.82
CA THR A 945 24.43 -42.95 10.38
C THR A 945 24.77 -44.31 9.76
N LEU A 946 25.45 -44.34 8.60
CA LEU A 946 25.91 -45.60 8.01
C LEU A 946 27.18 -46.14 8.69
N SER A 947 28.03 -45.25 9.20
CA SER A 947 29.25 -45.61 9.92
C SER A 947 29.13 -45.49 11.44
N GLY A 948 28.08 -44.83 11.94
CA GLY A 948 27.86 -44.54 13.35
C GLY A 948 28.88 -43.55 13.93
N ARG A 949 29.48 -42.70 13.07
CA ARG A 949 30.55 -41.76 13.45
C ARG A 949 30.10 -40.32 13.28
N MET A 950 30.52 -39.47 14.22
CA MET A 950 30.45 -38.04 14.05
C MET A 950 31.46 -37.59 12.99
N VAL A 951 31.01 -36.78 12.05
CA VAL A 951 31.83 -36.18 10.99
C VAL A 951 31.83 -34.65 11.14
N GLU A 952 33.00 -34.05 10.99
CA GLU A 952 33.18 -32.61 10.86
C GLU A 952 33.81 -32.35 9.48
N ILE A 953 33.07 -31.67 8.61
CA ILE A 953 33.47 -31.45 7.21
C ILE A 953 33.67 -29.97 6.96
N ASN A 954 34.88 -29.61 6.54
CA ASN A 954 35.24 -28.23 6.18
C ASN A 954 34.82 -27.93 4.73
N VAL A 955 34.07 -26.85 4.54
CA VAL A 955 33.57 -26.39 3.24
C VAL A 955 33.68 -24.87 3.09
N GLU A 956 33.78 -24.37 1.86
CA GLU A 956 33.80 -22.94 1.57
C GLU A 956 32.38 -22.36 1.39
N MET A 957 31.39 -23.22 1.09
CA MET A 957 29.99 -22.85 0.88
C MET A 957 29.06 -23.89 1.52
N ALA A 958 27.94 -23.43 2.10
CA ALA A 958 26.84 -24.30 2.53
C ALA A 958 25.52 -23.85 1.90
N ILE A 959 24.70 -24.80 1.44
CA ILE A 959 23.42 -24.57 0.79
C ILE A 959 22.31 -25.25 1.61
N LEU A 960 21.35 -24.46 2.07
CA LEU A 960 20.22 -24.90 2.89
C LEU A 960 19.03 -25.24 2.00
N CYS A 961 18.65 -26.52 1.99
CA CYS A 961 17.49 -27.01 1.25
C CYS A 961 16.24 -26.90 2.15
N MET A 962 15.64 -25.71 2.12
CA MET A 962 14.56 -25.28 3.00
C MET A 962 13.21 -25.93 2.70
N ALA A 963 12.33 -25.88 3.70
CA ALA A 963 10.93 -26.25 3.59
C ALA A 963 10.14 -25.32 2.67
N MET A 964 9.23 -25.89 1.91
CA MET A 964 8.17 -25.17 1.22
C MET A 964 7.00 -24.96 2.19
N GLU A 965 6.55 -23.73 2.33
CA GLU A 965 5.44 -23.33 3.20
C GLU A 965 4.26 -22.82 2.36
N PRO A 966 3.02 -22.89 2.90
CA PRO A 966 1.93 -22.11 2.33
C PRO A 966 2.32 -20.62 2.32
N ARG A 967 1.81 -19.89 1.34
CA ARG A 967 2.02 -18.44 1.26
C ARG A 967 1.57 -17.76 2.55
N LYS A 968 2.29 -16.70 2.99
CA LYS A 968 1.94 -15.96 4.23
C LYS A 968 0.50 -15.45 4.25
N ASP A 969 -0.09 -15.16 3.09
CA ASP A 969 -1.46 -14.70 2.90
C ASP A 969 -2.47 -15.83 2.62
N ALA A 970 -2.09 -17.11 2.73
CA ALA A 970 -2.95 -18.25 2.38
C ALA A 970 -4.27 -18.27 3.15
N VAL A 971 -4.29 -17.91 4.44
CA VAL A 971 -5.52 -17.89 5.26
C VAL A 971 -6.49 -16.81 4.76
N ASP A 972 -6.00 -15.64 4.37
CA ASP A 972 -6.84 -14.56 3.86
C ASP A 972 -7.35 -14.87 2.45
N VAL A 973 -6.53 -15.53 1.63
CA VAL A 973 -6.96 -16.10 0.35
C VAL A 973 -8.04 -17.16 0.58
N ALA A 974 -7.86 -18.07 1.53
CA ALA A 974 -8.84 -19.10 1.86
C ALA A 974 -10.21 -18.50 2.21
N ARG A 975 -10.20 -17.45 3.06
CA ARG A 975 -11.41 -16.68 3.41
C ARG A 975 -12.05 -16.01 2.20
N THR A 976 -11.23 -15.37 1.35
CA THR A 976 -11.70 -14.65 0.16
C THR A 976 -12.40 -15.58 -0.83
N PHE A 977 -11.85 -16.78 -1.07
CA PHE A 977 -12.42 -17.75 -2.00
C PHE A 977 -13.38 -18.76 -1.34
N GLY A 978 -13.59 -18.66 -0.02
CA GLY A 978 -14.44 -19.57 0.73
C GLY A 978 -13.94 -21.02 0.73
N ILE A 979 -12.63 -21.25 0.71
CA ILE A 979 -12.01 -22.59 0.74
C ILE A 979 -11.37 -22.87 2.11
N SER A 980 -11.08 -24.14 2.39
CA SER A 980 -10.47 -24.57 3.65
C SER A 980 -8.96 -24.76 3.51
N THR A 981 -8.24 -24.65 4.63
CA THR A 981 -6.85 -25.07 4.75
C THR A 981 -6.74 -26.37 5.54
N GLY A 982 -5.78 -27.23 5.20
CA GLY A 982 -5.43 -28.42 5.97
C GLY A 982 -4.66 -28.07 7.24
N ALA A 983 -4.30 -29.10 8.03
CA ALA A 983 -3.53 -28.95 9.26
C ALA A 983 -2.19 -28.23 9.05
N GLU A 984 -1.56 -28.46 7.90
CA GLU A 984 -0.27 -27.87 7.51
C GLU A 984 -0.40 -26.46 6.89
N GLY A 985 -1.61 -25.89 6.82
CA GLY A 985 -1.86 -24.55 6.30
C GLY A 985 -1.99 -24.42 4.77
N PHE A 986 -1.67 -25.46 3.99
CA PHE A 986 -1.98 -25.51 2.55
C PHE A 986 -3.50 -25.64 2.28
N PHE A 987 -3.95 -25.31 1.07
CA PHE A 987 -5.37 -25.47 0.71
C PHE A 987 -5.79 -26.93 0.66
N GLN A 988 -6.98 -27.21 1.18
CA GLN A 988 -7.52 -28.55 1.31
C GLN A 988 -8.41 -28.90 0.10
N GLU A 989 -8.07 -29.99 -0.57
CA GLU A 989 -8.91 -30.62 -1.58
C GLU A 989 -10.17 -31.27 -0.98
N GLU A 990 -11.19 -31.52 -1.81
CA GLU A 990 -12.42 -32.19 -1.39
C GLU A 990 -12.16 -33.65 -0.97
N HIS A 991 -11.35 -34.38 -1.73
CA HIS A 991 -10.88 -35.70 -1.36
C HIS A 991 -9.50 -36.01 -1.96
N PRO A 992 -8.52 -36.54 -1.19
CA PRO A 992 -7.14 -36.77 -1.65
C PRO A 992 -6.93 -37.71 -2.86
N LYS A 993 -7.98 -38.31 -3.41
CA LYS A 993 -7.90 -39.38 -4.42
C LYS A 993 -9.03 -39.27 -5.45
N LEU A 994 -10.26 -39.09 -4.98
CA LEU A 994 -11.44 -38.97 -5.84
C LEU A 994 -11.53 -37.56 -6.45
N GLU A 995 -11.21 -36.55 -5.67
CA GLU A 995 -11.40 -35.14 -6.01
C GLU A 995 -10.16 -34.30 -5.62
N PRO A 996 -8.96 -34.59 -6.18
CA PRO A 996 -7.68 -34.03 -5.71
C PRO A 996 -7.43 -32.57 -6.13
N VAL A 997 -8.28 -32.03 -7.00
CA VAL A 997 -8.23 -30.64 -7.49
C VAL A 997 -9.47 -29.84 -7.12
N SER A 998 -10.56 -30.51 -6.77
CA SER A 998 -11.80 -29.86 -6.35
C SER A 998 -11.70 -29.43 -4.89
N THR A 999 -12.47 -28.41 -4.51
CA THR A 999 -12.61 -27.99 -3.11
C THR A 999 -14.03 -28.25 -2.63
N PRO A 1000 -14.28 -28.29 -1.31
CA PRO A 1000 -15.64 -28.33 -0.78
C PRO A 1000 -16.55 -27.18 -1.27
N SER A 1001 -15.95 -26.08 -1.75
CA SER A 1001 -16.65 -24.99 -2.40
C SER A 1001 -16.75 -25.23 -3.89
N GLY A 1002 -17.91 -25.74 -4.33
CA GLY A 1002 -18.17 -26.06 -5.72
C GLY A 1002 -17.85 -24.88 -6.66
N GLY A 1003 -17.22 -25.18 -7.79
CA GLY A 1003 -16.76 -24.20 -8.78
C GLY A 1003 -15.41 -23.55 -8.46
N VAL A 1004 -14.82 -23.84 -7.30
CA VAL A 1004 -13.47 -23.41 -6.92
C VAL A 1004 -12.54 -24.61 -6.89
N PHE A 1005 -11.46 -24.55 -7.67
CA PHE A 1005 -10.48 -25.61 -7.86
C PHE A 1005 -9.08 -25.17 -7.44
N LEU A 1006 -8.19 -26.13 -7.18
CA LEU A 1006 -6.81 -25.93 -6.76
C LEU A 1006 -5.85 -26.41 -7.83
N ALA A 1007 -4.77 -25.66 -8.05
CA ALA A 1007 -3.69 -26.08 -8.94
C ALA A 1007 -2.32 -25.68 -8.40
N GLY A 1008 -1.41 -26.64 -8.31
CA GLY A 1008 -0.01 -26.40 -7.97
C GLY A 1008 0.29 -26.42 -6.48
N THR A 1009 1.36 -25.74 -6.11
CA THR A 1009 1.99 -25.89 -4.78
C THR A 1009 1.19 -25.26 -3.64
N CYS A 1010 0.15 -24.48 -3.93
CA CYS A 1010 -0.76 -23.94 -2.92
C CYS A 1010 -1.61 -25.02 -2.23
N GLN A 1011 -1.79 -26.18 -2.87
CA GLN A 1011 -2.43 -27.37 -2.26
C GLN A 1011 -1.42 -28.22 -1.47
N GLY A 1012 -0.11 -28.05 -1.71
CA GLY A 1012 0.93 -28.80 -1.01
C GLY A 1012 2.19 -28.97 -1.85
N PRO A 1013 3.34 -29.32 -1.25
CA PRO A 1013 4.62 -29.41 -1.94
C PRO A 1013 4.61 -30.41 -3.11
N LYS A 1014 5.14 -30.00 -4.26
CA LYS A 1014 5.21 -30.79 -5.50
C LYS A 1014 6.18 -30.18 -6.51
N ASP A 1015 6.67 -30.99 -7.44
CA ASP A 1015 7.54 -30.54 -8.53
C ASP A 1015 6.75 -29.94 -9.71
N ILE A 1016 7.48 -29.52 -10.75
CA ILE A 1016 6.92 -28.88 -11.94
C ILE A 1016 6.03 -29.85 -12.74
N PRO A 1017 6.45 -31.10 -13.07
CA PRO A 1017 5.58 -32.07 -13.75
C PRO A 1017 4.26 -32.34 -13.01
N ASP A 1018 4.31 -32.62 -11.70
CA ASP A 1018 3.11 -32.84 -10.89
C ASP A 1018 2.20 -31.60 -10.89
N THR A 1019 2.80 -30.41 -10.81
CA THR A 1019 2.07 -29.14 -10.85
C THR A 1019 1.37 -28.92 -12.19
N VAL A 1020 2.04 -29.19 -13.31
CA VAL A 1020 1.48 -29.07 -14.66
C VAL A 1020 0.35 -30.09 -14.87
N ALA A 1021 0.51 -31.32 -14.39
CA ALA A 1021 -0.53 -32.34 -14.44
C ALA A 1021 -1.76 -31.96 -13.60
N GLN A 1022 -1.55 -31.43 -12.39
CA GLN A 1022 -2.65 -30.96 -11.54
C GLN A 1022 -3.39 -29.78 -12.16
N ALA A 1023 -2.66 -28.82 -12.76
CA ALA A 1023 -3.28 -27.69 -13.47
C ALA A 1023 -4.15 -28.13 -14.64
N LYS A 1024 -3.73 -29.16 -15.39
CA LYS A 1024 -4.54 -29.80 -16.43
C LYS A 1024 -5.80 -30.45 -15.87
N GLY A 1025 -5.70 -31.11 -14.71
CA GLY A 1025 -6.86 -31.65 -13.99
C GLY A 1025 -7.86 -30.55 -13.60
N ALA A 1026 -7.38 -29.47 -13.00
CA ALA A 1026 -8.23 -28.33 -12.62
C ALA A 1026 -8.88 -27.64 -13.84
N ALA A 1027 -8.14 -27.51 -14.95
CA ALA A 1027 -8.69 -27.01 -16.21
C ALA A 1027 -9.79 -27.95 -16.75
N SER A 1028 -9.59 -29.27 -16.68
CA SER A 1028 -10.59 -30.26 -17.09
C SER A 1028 -11.89 -30.12 -16.30
N GLU A 1029 -11.82 -29.96 -14.98
CA GLU A 1029 -13.01 -29.76 -14.13
C GLU A 1029 -13.75 -28.45 -14.47
N CYS A 1030 -13.01 -27.37 -14.73
CA CYS A 1030 -13.60 -26.11 -15.19
C CYS A 1030 -14.31 -26.26 -16.54
N LEU A 1031 -13.71 -26.99 -17.47
CA LEU A 1031 -14.28 -27.26 -18.79
C LEU A 1031 -15.50 -28.18 -18.69
N ALA A 1032 -15.51 -29.15 -17.78
CA ALA A 1032 -16.67 -30.00 -17.52
C ALA A 1032 -17.85 -29.16 -17.01
N LEU A 1033 -17.62 -28.24 -16.07
CA LEU A 1033 -18.64 -27.31 -15.58
C LEU A 1033 -19.12 -26.36 -16.68
N SER A 1034 -18.21 -25.83 -17.49
CA SER A 1034 -18.56 -24.92 -18.60
C SER A 1034 -19.37 -25.64 -19.68
N SER A 1035 -19.01 -26.89 -20.00
CA SER A 1035 -19.67 -27.70 -21.02
C SER A 1035 -21.02 -28.24 -20.59
N SER A 1036 -21.28 -28.38 -19.27
CA SER A 1036 -22.60 -28.79 -18.79
C SER A 1036 -23.68 -27.74 -19.06
N GLY A 1037 -23.29 -26.47 -19.19
CA GLY A 1037 -24.16 -25.30 -19.43
C GLY A 1037 -25.11 -24.98 -18.27
N THR A 1038 -25.37 -25.92 -17.36
CA THR A 1038 -26.20 -25.78 -16.18
C THR A 1038 -25.57 -26.46 -14.97
N VAL A 1039 -25.83 -25.90 -13.79
CA VAL A 1039 -25.42 -26.47 -12.51
C VAL A 1039 -26.62 -26.66 -11.59
N GLU A 1040 -26.61 -27.76 -10.86
CA GLU A 1040 -27.59 -28.06 -9.81
C GLU A 1040 -27.08 -27.58 -8.45
N ILE A 1041 -27.84 -26.71 -7.80
CA ILE A 1041 -27.55 -26.26 -6.43
C ILE A 1041 -28.38 -27.08 -5.45
N SER A 1042 -27.72 -27.50 -4.37
CA SER A 1042 -28.38 -28.25 -3.29
C SER A 1042 -29.63 -27.51 -2.82
N PRO A 1043 -30.78 -28.18 -2.71
CA PRO A 1043 -32.00 -27.57 -2.21
C PRO A 1043 -32.05 -27.50 -0.68
N MET A 1044 -30.98 -27.89 0.01
CA MET A 1044 -30.84 -27.83 1.48
C MET A 1044 -30.50 -26.42 1.96
N ILE A 1045 -31.25 -25.43 1.46
CA ILE A 1045 -31.03 -24.00 1.72
C ILE A 1045 -31.91 -23.48 2.85
N SER A 1046 -31.59 -22.29 3.34
CA SER A 1046 -32.47 -21.56 4.24
C SER A 1046 -33.71 -21.04 3.50
N SER A 1047 -34.85 -21.02 4.18
CA SER A 1047 -36.11 -20.42 3.74
C SER A 1047 -36.68 -19.57 4.86
N ILE A 1048 -37.32 -18.46 4.52
CA ILE A 1048 -38.01 -17.60 5.49
C ILE A 1048 -39.49 -17.71 5.24
N ASP A 1049 -40.22 -18.11 6.28
CA ASP A 1049 -41.68 -18.16 6.27
C ASP A 1049 -42.25 -16.73 6.41
N PRO A 1050 -42.89 -16.17 5.36
CA PRO A 1050 -43.35 -14.79 5.39
C PRO A 1050 -44.46 -14.56 6.43
N ASP A 1051 -45.23 -15.59 6.79
CA ASP A 1051 -46.33 -15.47 7.75
C ASP A 1051 -45.84 -15.43 9.20
N VAL A 1052 -44.60 -15.86 9.45
CA VAL A 1052 -43.95 -15.89 10.77
C VAL A 1052 -42.88 -14.80 10.90
N CYS A 1053 -42.39 -14.28 9.77
CA CYS A 1053 -41.32 -13.29 9.76
C CYS A 1053 -41.81 -11.95 10.30
N ILE A 1054 -41.22 -11.50 11.42
CA ILE A 1054 -41.52 -10.20 12.03
C ILE A 1054 -40.70 -9.04 11.43
N GLY A 1055 -39.94 -9.29 10.36
CA GLY A 1055 -39.16 -8.25 9.67
C GLY A 1055 -38.02 -7.63 10.47
N CYS A 1056 -37.46 -8.33 11.47
CA CYS A 1056 -36.42 -7.79 12.36
C CYS A 1056 -35.03 -7.62 11.72
N GLN A 1057 -34.82 -8.14 10.51
CA GLN A 1057 -33.58 -8.04 9.72
C GLN A 1057 -32.31 -8.65 10.34
N ALA A 1058 -32.40 -9.27 11.53
CA ALA A 1058 -31.26 -9.89 12.21
C ALA A 1058 -30.53 -10.94 11.34
N CYS A 1059 -31.28 -11.68 10.51
CA CYS A 1059 -30.72 -12.69 9.62
C CYS A 1059 -29.79 -12.14 8.52
N ILE A 1060 -29.89 -10.86 8.16
CA ILE A 1060 -29.12 -10.25 7.06
C ILE A 1060 -27.64 -10.17 7.44
N GLY A 1061 -27.33 -9.65 8.63
CA GLY A 1061 -25.95 -9.54 9.12
C GLY A 1061 -25.28 -10.89 9.44
N LEU A 1062 -26.09 -11.94 9.64
CA LEU A 1062 -25.60 -13.30 9.94
C LEU A 1062 -25.22 -14.10 8.69
N CYS A 1063 -25.68 -13.68 7.50
CA CYS A 1063 -25.45 -14.44 6.28
C CYS A 1063 -24.07 -14.12 5.68
N ALA A 1064 -23.10 -15.03 5.87
CA ALA A 1064 -21.77 -14.90 5.27
C ALA A 1064 -21.77 -14.78 3.73
N TYR A 1065 -22.84 -15.25 3.08
CA TYR A 1065 -22.97 -15.26 1.62
C TYR A 1065 -23.84 -14.12 1.07
N LYS A 1066 -24.29 -13.19 1.93
CA LYS A 1066 -25.24 -12.10 1.58
C LYS A 1066 -26.48 -12.61 0.83
N ALA A 1067 -26.91 -13.83 1.13
CA ALA A 1067 -28.03 -14.48 0.46
C ALA A 1067 -29.39 -13.94 0.92
N ILE A 1068 -29.46 -13.11 1.96
CA ILE A 1068 -30.72 -12.66 2.56
C ILE A 1068 -30.85 -11.15 2.37
N THR A 1069 -31.99 -10.72 1.84
CA THR A 1069 -32.33 -9.30 1.65
C THR A 1069 -33.64 -8.97 2.37
N PHE A 1070 -33.91 -7.69 2.59
CA PHE A 1070 -35.17 -7.23 3.17
C PHE A 1070 -36.11 -6.74 2.06
N ASN A 1071 -37.29 -7.33 1.98
CA ASN A 1071 -38.34 -6.88 1.09
C ASN A 1071 -39.17 -5.81 1.82
N ALA A 1072 -38.90 -4.53 1.54
CA ALA A 1072 -39.56 -3.41 2.22
C ALA A 1072 -41.09 -3.39 2.01
N TYR A 1073 -41.57 -3.86 0.86
CA TYR A 1073 -42.99 -3.90 0.53
C TYR A 1073 -43.73 -4.96 1.37
N LYS A 1074 -43.18 -6.18 1.44
CA LYS A 1074 -43.77 -7.27 2.23
C LYS A 1074 -43.43 -7.20 3.73
N ARG A 1075 -42.46 -6.35 4.10
CA ARG A 1075 -41.88 -6.24 5.45
C ARG A 1075 -41.30 -7.54 6.00
N VAL A 1076 -40.82 -8.42 5.11
CA VAL A 1076 -40.18 -9.69 5.47
C VAL A 1076 -38.80 -9.80 4.84
N SER A 1077 -37.95 -10.65 5.40
CA SER A 1077 -36.68 -11.00 4.78
C SER A 1077 -36.87 -12.14 3.76
N GLU A 1078 -36.17 -12.08 2.63
CA GLU A 1078 -36.24 -13.06 1.54
C GLU A 1078 -34.86 -13.66 1.29
N VAL A 1079 -34.81 -14.97 1.02
CA VAL A 1079 -33.56 -15.70 0.72
C VAL A 1079 -33.41 -15.85 -0.78
N ASN A 1080 -32.28 -15.41 -1.33
CA ASN A 1080 -31.83 -15.77 -2.65
C ASN A 1080 -31.35 -17.22 -2.63
N GLU A 1081 -32.17 -18.10 -3.22
CA GLU A 1081 -31.93 -19.54 -3.22
C GLU A 1081 -30.60 -19.93 -3.87
N ALA A 1082 -30.11 -19.15 -4.84
CA ALA A 1082 -28.90 -19.45 -5.57
C ALA A 1082 -27.63 -19.17 -4.74
N LEU A 1083 -27.68 -18.16 -3.86
CA LEU A 1083 -26.57 -17.76 -3.00
C LEU A 1083 -26.51 -18.57 -1.70
N CYS A 1084 -27.65 -19.05 -1.21
CA CYS A 1084 -27.72 -19.72 0.08
C CYS A 1084 -26.99 -21.07 0.06
N LYS A 1085 -26.03 -21.25 0.98
CA LYS A 1085 -25.30 -22.53 1.16
C LYS A 1085 -25.88 -23.42 2.25
N GLY A 1086 -27.00 -23.03 2.87
CA GLY A 1086 -27.67 -23.87 3.86
C GLY A 1086 -26.94 -23.98 5.21
N CYS A 1087 -26.04 -23.07 5.55
CA CYS A 1087 -25.24 -23.16 6.79
C CYS A 1087 -26.09 -23.10 8.08
N GLY A 1088 -27.32 -22.58 8.02
CA GLY A 1088 -28.25 -22.55 9.14
C GLY A 1088 -28.01 -21.45 10.17
N SER A 1089 -26.99 -20.60 10.02
CA SER A 1089 -26.71 -19.49 10.96
C SER A 1089 -27.93 -18.58 11.16
N CYS A 1090 -28.63 -18.24 10.07
CA CYS A 1090 -29.84 -17.42 10.15
C CYS A 1090 -31.02 -18.12 10.83
N ALA A 1091 -31.15 -19.44 10.66
CA ALA A 1091 -32.22 -20.23 11.28
C ALA A 1091 -31.99 -20.36 12.79
N GLY A 1092 -30.76 -20.65 13.22
CA GLY A 1092 -30.42 -20.79 14.64
C GLY A 1092 -30.56 -19.52 15.47
N HIS A 1093 -30.55 -18.34 14.84
CA HIS A 1093 -30.67 -17.04 15.53
C HIS A 1093 -32.01 -16.34 15.28
N CYS A 1094 -32.92 -16.92 14.49
CA CYS A 1094 -34.17 -16.25 14.14
C CYS A 1094 -35.10 -16.19 15.37
N PRO A 1095 -35.39 -14.99 15.92
CA PRO A 1095 -36.15 -14.88 17.16
C PRO A 1095 -37.61 -15.30 17.01
N SER A 1096 -38.19 -15.16 15.80
CA SER A 1096 -39.56 -15.60 15.53
C SER A 1096 -39.63 -17.05 15.03
N GLY A 1097 -38.50 -17.72 14.79
CA GLY A 1097 -38.47 -19.05 14.17
C GLY A 1097 -38.91 -19.08 12.69
N ALA A 1098 -39.01 -17.93 12.03
CA ALA A 1098 -39.39 -17.83 10.63
C ALA A 1098 -38.33 -18.38 9.67
N ALA A 1099 -37.05 -18.19 9.97
CA ALA A 1099 -35.97 -18.75 9.16
C ALA A 1099 -35.73 -20.21 9.55
N LYS A 1100 -35.78 -21.11 8.56
CA LYS A 1100 -35.58 -22.56 8.71
C LYS A 1100 -34.63 -23.05 7.62
N VAL A 1101 -33.94 -24.17 7.85
CA VAL A 1101 -33.15 -24.83 6.82
C VAL A 1101 -33.93 -26.02 6.25
N LYS A 1102 -34.15 -26.01 4.92
CA LYS A 1102 -34.74 -27.15 4.22
C LYS A 1102 -33.85 -28.38 4.46
N HIS A 1103 -34.46 -29.52 4.80
CA HIS A 1103 -33.79 -30.78 5.16
C HIS A 1103 -33.18 -30.86 6.58
N PHE A 1104 -33.18 -29.76 7.34
CA PHE A 1104 -32.75 -29.68 8.75
C PHE A 1104 -33.78 -28.93 9.61
N THR A 1105 -35.04 -29.37 9.55
CA THR A 1105 -36.14 -28.80 10.33
C THR A 1105 -36.17 -29.34 11.75
N ASP A 1106 -36.78 -28.61 12.68
CA ASP A 1106 -36.91 -29.02 14.10
C ASP A 1106 -37.45 -30.44 14.25
N LYS A 1107 -38.49 -30.81 13.50
CA LYS A 1107 -39.06 -32.17 13.52
C LYS A 1107 -38.04 -33.25 13.16
N GLN A 1108 -37.12 -32.95 12.23
CA GLN A 1108 -36.09 -33.90 11.81
C GLN A 1108 -34.97 -33.99 12.86
N ILE A 1109 -34.54 -32.85 13.40
CA ILE A 1109 -33.46 -32.78 14.40
C ILE A 1109 -33.91 -33.38 15.73
N PHE A 1110 -35.10 -33.04 16.23
CA PHE A 1110 -35.62 -33.61 17.47
C PHE A 1110 -35.87 -35.12 17.34
N ALA A 1111 -36.37 -35.60 16.20
CA ALA A 1111 -36.50 -37.04 15.99
C ALA A 1111 -35.13 -37.77 15.98
N GLU A 1112 -34.08 -37.12 15.49
CA GLU A 1112 -32.72 -37.66 15.57
C GLU A 1112 -32.21 -37.68 17.01
N ILE A 1113 -32.43 -36.60 17.77
CA ILE A 1113 -32.07 -36.50 19.20
C ILE A 1113 -32.82 -37.55 20.03
N ASP A 1114 -34.14 -37.69 19.84
CA ASP A 1114 -34.95 -38.69 20.53
C ASP A 1114 -34.43 -40.10 20.23
N GLY A 1115 -34.03 -40.36 18.98
CA GLY A 1115 -33.41 -41.62 18.59
C GLY A 1115 -32.02 -41.85 19.20
N ILE A 1116 -31.30 -40.80 19.61
CA ILE A 1116 -30.06 -40.92 20.38
C ILE A 1116 -30.36 -41.22 21.85
N LEU A 1117 -31.36 -40.55 22.44
CA LEU A 1117 -31.66 -40.58 23.89
C LEU A 1117 -32.42 -41.81 24.38
N GLN A 1118 -33.19 -42.47 23.50
CA GLN A 1118 -33.90 -43.72 23.80
C GLN A 1118 -32.95 -44.90 24.00
#